data_AF-A0A0K1PMK7-F1
#
_entry.id   AF-A0A0K1PMK7-F1
#
_cell.length_a   1.000
_cell.length_b   1.000
_cell.length_c   1.000
_cell.angle_alpha   90.00
_cell.angle_beta   90.00
_cell.angle_gamma   90.00
#
_symmetry.space_group_name_H-M   'P 1'
#
loop_
_entity.id
_entity.type
_entity.pdbx_description
1 polymer ?
#
loop_
_entity_poly.entity_id
_entity_poly.type
_entity_poly.pdbx_seq_one_letter_code
_entity_poly.pdbx_strand_id
1 'polypeptide(L)'
;MAAVTSVAGCGSEADTTSSNDVVGGKKGTSTNDPNGASSSPEVIRERPWEVLSNKGETYLADVFYAEPIENEQVMPWAIDGRPVIDRLVYPTLGNPNLFVRDDAADELVMVTRIEADAIAHLAPNAPASTDGSPRPLTLETDDANDIAFFLVAKNARARATESGNAQSPGDGVYRITPSKMLVNAEPADMPDAFKRRSTIRFVFDQAAMQNVPPGLYDARFEVRKNGKVYANVFEWQYNAVRVFQHESEEYTALNVTDTQVSVGSAYATITADMLDQFVDNVNGSSEPNVRNAAFITFNGDLHNGGSPGSLTESTVATTYNDEAKRVIAALKRLDYPIFLTPGNHDGYASVGHVPGLVESFDAKVGTTLEGVIDLQNNIAWPDYSWSALSAFLDKSHDTVGGLHRDIYQGAFKRSPGDSFATSFSEVPRSDRNMILYDGFYQWKKTYGPLYASWTFAKNRYVSMNTYELRQHRRTGWGMYTVNYGGGVSKVQLDWLDRELVRATVAAQDVVLVMHHDPRGGHLGKDFGYYFPLLNYQSIAQSTLNYLLGEVFLPLICKNDDLDLSIEDRDSCLHDGLQEWMGPDEDFDHEGSGYFLSGVELLQRIAQNSRIRTLLIGHAHLNSLEMKQSGDALVPNRIALDDKSNARIEALELANPVRRFAWENGDATREGSRAAIAATKRTVAAWRDRLAPMLAARTSQEMPQKMLDADDGGPRELAIVRLTSNADLSDEKYGAQSMYGYSVLHVNKQAGGVPRINRVTYMINAGSSEFDQVATVDLDRTASFDSRAPTNPAAQLFKW
;
A
#
# COMPACT_ATOMS: atom_id res chain seq x y z
N MET A 1 67.19 20.32 -7.21
CA MET A 1 66.17 20.68 -6.20
C MET A 1 64.84 20.14 -6.67
N ALA A 2 64.14 19.43 -5.78
CA ALA A 2 62.78 18.91 -5.90
C ALA A 2 62.52 17.92 -7.07
N ALA A 3 62.40 16.66 -6.67
CA ALA A 3 62.30 15.48 -7.50
C ALA A 3 60.89 15.25 -8.05
N VAL A 4 60.88 14.88 -9.33
CA VAL A 4 59.88 14.06 -10.01
C VAL A 4 60.09 12.61 -9.55
N THR A 5 59.03 11.88 -9.19
CA THR A 5 59.11 10.42 -8.95
C THR A 5 58.31 9.65 -10.00
N SER A 6 59.04 9.23 -11.04
CA SER A 6 58.91 7.95 -11.75
C SER A 6 59.39 6.80 -10.82
N VAL A 7 59.23 5.49 -11.02
CA VAL A 7 59.31 4.62 -12.22
C VAL A 7 58.63 3.27 -11.88
N ALA A 8 58.18 2.59 -12.94
CA ALA A 8 57.77 1.19 -13.04
C ALA A 8 58.76 0.13 -12.50
N GLY A 9 58.26 -1.10 -12.34
CA GLY A 9 59.08 -2.31 -12.22
C GLY A 9 58.25 -3.60 -12.21
N CYS A 10 58.25 -4.32 -13.33
CA CYS A 10 57.75 -5.70 -13.49
C CYS A 10 58.57 -6.70 -12.65
N GLY A 11 57.98 -7.86 -12.30
CA GLY A 11 58.74 -9.03 -11.84
C GLY A 11 57.89 -10.14 -11.24
N SER A 12 57.98 -11.32 -11.84
CA SER A 12 57.19 -12.55 -11.71
C SER A 12 57.68 -13.55 -10.65
N GLU A 13 56.76 -14.45 -10.26
CA GLU A 13 56.93 -15.88 -9.86
C GLU A 13 57.79 -16.27 -8.64
N ALA A 14 57.17 -16.98 -7.69
CA ALA A 14 57.39 -18.43 -7.41
C ALA A 14 57.11 -18.80 -5.94
N ASP A 15 56.55 -20.00 -5.78
CA ASP A 15 56.15 -20.71 -4.56
C ASP A 15 57.13 -20.70 -3.37
N THR A 16 56.60 -20.70 -2.14
CA THR A 16 56.82 -21.78 -1.14
C THR A 16 56.06 -21.54 0.19
N THR A 17 55.21 -22.51 0.52
CA THR A 17 54.86 -23.07 1.85
C THR A 17 54.76 -22.20 3.13
N SER A 18 53.53 -22.17 3.66
CA SER A 18 53.09 -22.28 5.07
C SER A 18 53.65 -21.33 6.15
N SER A 19 52.79 -20.46 6.68
CA SER A 19 52.05 -20.67 7.94
C SER A 19 51.66 -19.35 8.62
N ASN A 20 50.42 -19.33 9.12
CA ASN A 20 49.82 -18.54 10.19
C ASN A 20 49.67 -17.00 10.07
N ASP A 21 48.39 -16.62 10.08
CA ASP A 21 47.76 -15.50 10.75
C ASP A 21 48.29 -14.07 10.53
N VAL A 22 47.44 -13.22 9.96
CA VAL A 22 46.81 -12.07 10.63
C VAL A 22 46.04 -11.22 9.60
N VAL A 23 44.72 -11.18 9.77
CA VAL A 23 43.79 -10.02 9.67
C VAL A 23 43.91 -9.09 8.45
N GLY A 24 42.86 -9.10 7.61
CA GLY A 24 42.61 -8.09 6.60
C GLY A 24 41.40 -8.37 5.71
N GLY A 25 40.23 -8.60 6.31
CA GLY A 25 38.99 -8.85 5.57
C GLY A 25 38.51 -7.62 4.78
N LYS A 26 38.56 -7.69 3.46
CA LYS A 26 37.76 -6.85 2.57
C LYS A 26 36.30 -7.29 2.65
N LYS A 27 35.42 -6.39 3.08
CA LYS A 27 33.95 -6.53 2.94
C LYS A 27 33.59 -6.65 1.46
N GLY A 28 33.22 -7.86 1.03
CA GLY A 28 32.52 -8.09 -0.21
C GLY A 28 31.04 -7.79 -0.04
N THR A 29 30.48 -7.06 -1.00
CA THR A 29 29.05 -6.85 -1.23
C THR A 29 28.37 -8.20 -1.46
N SER A 30 27.43 -8.57 -0.58
CA SER A 30 26.64 -9.80 -0.74
C SER A 30 25.64 -9.64 -1.89
N THR A 31 25.74 -10.54 -2.86
CA THR A 31 24.59 -10.92 -3.68
C THR A 31 23.65 -11.71 -2.77
N ASN A 32 22.55 -11.08 -2.36
CA ASN A 32 21.53 -11.74 -1.55
C ASN A 32 20.82 -12.77 -2.43
N ASP A 33 21.13 -14.04 -2.18
CA ASP A 33 20.33 -15.18 -2.62
C ASP A 33 19.07 -15.23 -1.72
N PRO A 34 17.85 -15.03 -2.27
CA PRO A 34 16.63 -14.98 -1.49
C PRO A 34 16.21 -16.35 -0.91
N ASN A 35 16.79 -17.46 -1.37
CA ASN A 35 16.56 -18.80 -0.83
C ASN A 35 17.80 -19.38 -0.11
N GLY A 36 18.99 -18.83 -0.36
CA GLY A 36 20.19 -18.98 0.45
C GLY A 36 20.20 -18.09 1.70
N ALA A 37 19.05 -17.53 2.09
CA ALA A 37 18.90 -16.80 3.34
C ALA A 37 19.27 -17.73 4.50
N SER A 38 20.48 -17.52 5.02
CA SER A 38 20.89 -18.05 6.30
C SER A 38 19.71 -17.92 7.27
N SER A 39 19.24 -19.03 7.84
CA SER A 39 18.34 -19.04 8.99
C SER A 39 18.98 -18.44 10.25
N SER A 40 20.04 -17.64 10.07
CA SER A 40 20.66 -16.85 11.11
C SER A 40 19.57 -16.07 11.83
N PRO A 41 19.53 -16.15 13.17
CA PRO A 41 18.66 -15.34 14.01
C PRO A 41 18.69 -13.84 13.67
N GLU A 42 19.74 -13.37 13.00
CA GLU A 42 19.91 -11.97 12.57
C GLU A 42 18.95 -11.55 11.43
N VAL A 43 18.58 -12.45 10.50
CA VAL A 43 17.70 -12.14 9.36
C VAL A 43 16.24 -12.00 9.80
N ILE A 44 15.82 -12.78 10.79
CA ILE A 44 14.47 -12.73 11.37
C ILE A 44 14.33 -11.68 12.48
N ARG A 45 15.43 -11.05 12.90
CA ARG A 45 15.45 -10.07 13.99
C ARG A 45 14.57 -8.88 13.66
N GLU A 46 13.70 -8.54 14.61
CA GLU A 46 12.90 -7.33 14.62
C GLU A 46 13.79 -6.08 14.49
N ARG A 47 13.45 -5.18 13.56
CA ARG A 47 14.12 -3.87 13.47
C ARG A 47 13.62 -2.92 14.57
N PRO A 48 14.39 -1.90 14.98
CA PRO A 48 14.00 -0.99 16.07
C PRO A 48 12.66 -0.27 15.88
N TRP A 49 12.25 -0.07 14.63
CA TRP A 49 10.99 0.54 14.21
C TRP A 49 9.90 -0.47 13.84
N GLU A 50 10.16 -1.77 13.91
CA GLU A 50 9.16 -2.80 13.68
C GLU A 50 8.46 -3.19 14.98
N VAL A 51 7.28 -3.81 14.86
CA VAL A 51 6.65 -4.59 15.92
C VAL A 51 6.27 -5.95 15.37
N LEU A 52 6.83 -7.00 15.98
CA LEU A 52 6.49 -8.38 15.67
C LEU A 52 5.63 -9.03 16.76
N SER A 53 4.79 -9.98 16.37
CA SER A 53 4.10 -10.89 17.28
C SER A 53 4.98 -12.08 17.67
N ASN A 54 4.61 -12.79 18.74
CA ASN A 54 5.23 -14.07 19.06
C ASN A 54 5.07 -15.15 17.96
N LYS A 55 4.03 -15.02 17.11
CA LYS A 55 3.82 -15.87 15.92
C LYS A 55 4.67 -15.44 14.72
N GLY A 56 5.48 -14.38 14.88
CA GLY A 56 6.33 -13.82 13.84
C GLY A 56 5.54 -13.01 12.80
N GLU A 57 4.37 -12.49 13.12
CA GLU A 57 3.64 -11.55 12.28
C GLU A 57 4.28 -10.17 12.39
N THR A 58 4.46 -9.46 11.28
CA THR A 58 4.73 -8.02 11.34
C THR A 58 3.43 -7.27 11.58
N TYR A 59 3.13 -6.95 12.84
CA TYR A 59 2.05 -6.03 13.19
C TYR A 59 2.28 -4.65 12.58
N LEU A 60 3.52 -4.15 12.68
CA LEU A 60 3.92 -2.86 12.15
C LEU A 60 5.29 -2.96 11.49
N ALA A 61 5.37 -2.67 10.19
CA ALA A 61 6.63 -2.60 9.47
C ALA A 61 7.38 -1.26 9.69
N ASP A 62 6.66 -0.27 10.22
CA ASP A 62 7.19 0.96 10.80
C ASP A 62 6.19 1.49 11.85
N VAL A 63 6.61 1.66 13.10
CA VAL A 63 5.80 2.21 14.19
C VAL A 63 5.53 3.71 14.09
N PHE A 64 6.30 4.43 13.26
CA PHE A 64 6.15 5.88 13.12
C PHE A 64 5.13 6.28 12.06
N TYR A 65 4.48 5.33 11.39
CA TYR A 65 3.64 5.58 10.22
C TYR A 65 2.52 6.62 10.45
N ALA A 66 1.95 6.65 11.66
CA ALA A 66 0.89 7.59 12.05
C ALA A 66 1.41 8.80 12.84
N GLU A 67 2.72 9.03 12.93
CA GLU A 67 3.25 10.16 13.67
C GLU A 67 3.05 11.49 12.93
N PRO A 68 2.62 12.58 13.60
CA PRO A 68 2.51 13.90 12.99
C PRO A 68 3.85 14.58 12.65
N ILE A 69 4.98 13.86 12.71
CA ILE A 69 6.32 14.43 12.55
C ILE A 69 6.37 15.33 11.32
N GLU A 70 6.56 16.62 11.58
CA GLU A 70 6.65 17.71 10.60
C GLU A 70 5.55 17.75 9.52
N ASN A 71 4.33 17.29 9.88
CA ASN A 71 3.11 17.20 9.06
C ASN A 71 3.20 17.93 7.72
N GLU A 72 3.42 17.21 6.63
CA GLU A 72 3.74 17.81 5.33
C GLU A 72 2.53 18.22 4.49
N GLN A 73 1.35 18.19 5.11
CA GLN A 73 0.08 18.50 4.47
C GLN A 73 -0.50 19.82 4.96
N VAL A 74 -0.98 20.64 4.02
CA VAL A 74 -1.68 21.91 4.29
C VAL A 74 -3.15 21.66 4.68
N MET A 75 -3.83 20.73 4.00
CA MET A 75 -5.23 20.40 4.31
C MET A 75 -5.35 19.48 5.53
N PRO A 76 -6.48 19.52 6.26
CA PRO A 76 -6.74 18.58 7.35
C PRO A 76 -6.72 17.14 6.90
N TRP A 77 -6.21 16.28 7.78
CA TRP A 77 -6.28 14.83 7.67
C TRP A 77 -7.20 14.21 8.75
N ALA A 78 -7.65 15.04 9.69
CA ALA A 78 -8.55 14.64 10.77
C ALA A 78 -9.99 14.52 10.25
N ILE A 79 -10.70 13.47 10.66
CA ILE A 79 -12.11 13.25 10.27
C ILE A 79 -13.00 13.74 11.40
N ASP A 80 -13.95 14.62 11.07
CA ASP A 80 -14.83 15.28 12.05
C ASP A 80 -14.03 15.95 13.21
N GLY A 81 -12.89 16.57 12.86
CA GLY A 81 -12.01 17.27 13.81
C GLY A 81 -11.16 16.36 14.68
N ARG A 82 -11.13 15.05 14.43
CA ARG A 82 -10.37 14.06 15.20
C ARG A 82 -9.39 13.26 14.32
N PRO A 83 -8.11 13.17 14.70
CA PRO A 83 -7.20 12.11 14.25
C PRO A 83 -7.78 10.73 14.54
N VAL A 84 -8.03 9.91 13.51
CA VAL A 84 -8.53 8.54 13.74
C VAL A 84 -7.42 7.70 14.36
N ILE A 85 -6.20 7.79 13.83
CA ILE A 85 -4.97 7.20 14.39
C ILE A 85 -4.00 8.33 14.80
N ASP A 86 -3.62 8.37 16.07
CA ASP A 86 -2.60 9.30 16.60
C ASP A 86 -1.61 8.61 17.54
N ARG A 87 -2.09 8.09 18.67
CA ARG A 87 -1.31 7.41 19.70
C ARG A 87 -1.56 5.91 19.71
N LEU A 88 -2.74 5.40 19.36
CA LEU A 88 -3.01 3.95 19.24
C LEU A 88 -2.72 3.51 17.81
N VAL A 89 -1.48 3.08 17.57
CA VAL A 89 -0.99 2.76 16.22
C VAL A 89 -1.17 1.30 15.83
N TYR A 90 -1.53 0.41 16.77
CA TYR A 90 -2.00 -0.95 16.50
C TYR A 90 -2.80 -1.49 17.70
N PRO A 91 -3.86 -2.29 17.50
CA PRO A 91 -4.48 -2.63 16.22
C PRO A 91 -5.33 -1.48 15.67
N THR A 92 -5.64 -1.50 14.37
CA THR A 92 -6.46 -0.47 13.69
C THR A 92 -7.64 -1.09 12.94
N LEU A 93 -8.55 -0.25 12.42
CA LEU A 93 -9.67 -0.71 11.58
C LEU A 93 -9.21 -1.52 10.36
N GLY A 94 -8.12 -1.09 9.71
CA GLY A 94 -7.57 -1.73 8.51
C GLY A 94 -6.44 -2.74 8.75
N ASN A 95 -6.04 -2.94 10.00
CA ASN A 95 -5.02 -3.91 10.41
C ASN A 95 -5.35 -4.42 11.83
N PRO A 96 -6.40 -5.25 11.97
CA PRO A 96 -6.88 -5.74 13.25
C PRO A 96 -5.99 -6.85 13.82
N ASN A 97 -6.16 -7.14 15.10
CA ASN A 97 -5.61 -8.33 15.73
C ASN A 97 -6.62 -9.49 15.67
N LEU A 98 -6.16 -10.67 15.25
CA LEU A 98 -6.94 -11.91 15.23
C LEU A 98 -6.49 -12.80 16.39
N PHE A 99 -7.15 -12.65 17.55
CA PHE A 99 -6.77 -13.38 18.76
C PHE A 99 -7.52 -14.72 18.87
N VAL A 100 -6.80 -15.81 19.10
CA VAL A 100 -7.35 -17.17 19.26
C VAL A 100 -7.25 -17.62 20.70
N ARG A 101 -8.41 -17.79 21.38
CA ARG A 101 -8.46 -18.12 22.81
C ARG A 101 -7.83 -19.46 23.17
N ASP A 102 -7.84 -20.43 22.27
CA ASP A 102 -7.33 -21.77 22.53
C ASP A 102 -5.86 -21.96 22.13
N ASP A 103 -5.23 -20.96 21.51
CA ASP A 103 -3.81 -20.97 21.19
C ASP A 103 -3.00 -20.33 22.31
N ALA A 104 -2.29 -21.15 23.07
CA ALA A 104 -1.53 -20.73 24.26
C ALA A 104 -0.38 -19.77 23.96
N ALA A 105 0.07 -19.71 22.70
CA ALA A 105 1.12 -18.82 22.24
C ALA A 105 0.57 -17.49 21.69
N ASP A 106 -0.75 -17.36 21.55
CA ASP A 106 -1.37 -16.16 21.00
C ASP A 106 -1.46 -15.02 22.00
N GLU A 107 -1.35 -13.81 21.49
CA GLU A 107 -1.37 -12.57 22.27
C GLU A 107 -2.09 -11.48 21.51
N LEU A 108 -2.90 -10.71 22.25
CA LEU A 108 -3.28 -9.39 21.78
C LEU A 108 -2.17 -8.43 22.17
N VAL A 109 -1.68 -7.66 21.20
CA VAL A 109 -0.76 -6.53 21.46
C VAL A 109 -1.45 -5.24 21.09
N MET A 110 -1.43 -4.26 21.99
CA MET A 110 -1.76 -2.88 21.65
C MET A 110 -0.47 -2.07 21.66
N VAL A 111 -0.15 -1.42 20.54
CA VAL A 111 1.03 -0.58 20.39
C VAL A 111 0.61 0.87 20.43
N THR A 112 1.22 1.63 21.33
CA THR A 112 1.00 3.06 21.43
C THR A 112 2.27 3.87 21.23
N ARG A 113 2.09 5.11 20.79
CA ARG A 113 3.10 6.16 20.72
C ARG A 113 2.64 7.30 21.62
N ILE A 114 3.22 7.41 22.81
CA ILE A 114 2.73 8.32 23.86
C ILE A 114 3.84 9.27 24.31
N GLU A 115 3.48 10.54 24.52
CA GLU A 115 4.38 11.57 25.04
C GLU A 115 4.77 11.27 26.49
N ALA A 116 6.01 11.56 26.89
CA ALA A 116 6.50 11.24 28.23
C ALA A 116 5.71 11.96 29.36
N ASP A 117 5.24 13.19 29.10
CA ASP A 117 4.46 14.00 30.04
C ASP A 117 3.04 13.44 30.27
N ALA A 118 2.46 12.77 29.27
CA ALA A 118 1.15 12.14 29.37
C ALA A 118 1.11 11.05 30.45
N ILE A 119 2.22 10.35 30.68
CA ILE A 119 2.33 9.25 31.65
C ILE A 119 3.24 9.56 32.84
N ALA A 120 3.79 10.77 32.94
CA ALA A 120 4.77 11.12 33.97
C ALA A 120 4.24 10.97 35.41
N HIS A 121 2.93 11.16 35.63
CA HIS A 121 2.31 10.99 36.95
C HIS A 121 2.23 9.53 37.40
N LEU A 122 2.48 8.57 36.49
CA LEU A 122 2.56 7.14 36.78
C LEU A 122 4.01 6.69 37.05
N ALA A 123 4.94 7.63 37.24
CA ALA A 123 6.35 7.36 37.55
C ALA A 123 6.98 6.24 36.68
N PRO A 124 6.98 6.38 35.34
CA PRO A 124 7.44 5.33 34.45
C PRO A 124 8.91 4.97 34.70
N ASN A 125 9.16 3.70 34.92
CA ASN A 125 10.50 3.16 35.12
C ASN A 125 10.77 2.02 34.14
N ALA A 126 11.85 2.14 33.38
CA ALA A 126 12.29 1.13 32.43
C ALA A 126 13.83 1.01 32.52
N PRO A 127 14.38 -0.19 32.83
CA PRO A 127 15.83 -0.41 32.94
C PRO A 127 16.61 0.02 31.69
N ALA A 128 17.94 0.17 31.75
CA ALA A 128 18.72 0.41 30.54
C ALA A 128 18.69 -0.82 29.59
N SER A 129 18.65 -0.59 28.26
CA SER A 129 18.83 -1.65 27.25
C SER A 129 20.30 -1.74 26.88
N THR A 130 20.83 -2.94 26.74
CA THR A 130 22.21 -3.18 26.29
C THR A 130 22.30 -3.69 24.85
N ASP A 131 21.20 -4.14 24.27
CA ASP A 131 21.17 -4.86 22.98
C ASP A 131 20.08 -4.36 22.00
N GLY A 132 19.35 -3.30 22.34
CA GLY A 132 18.28 -2.73 21.50
C GLY A 132 16.94 -3.45 21.59
N SER A 133 16.82 -4.50 22.42
CA SER A 133 15.55 -5.20 22.64
C SER A 133 14.51 -4.33 23.38
N PRO A 134 13.20 -4.59 23.18
CA PRO A 134 12.15 -3.99 23.98
C PRO A 134 12.32 -4.30 25.46
N ARG A 135 12.16 -3.29 26.30
CA ARG A 135 12.44 -3.38 27.74
C ARG A 135 11.17 -3.43 28.56
N PRO A 136 11.14 -4.16 29.69
CA PRO A 136 10.04 -4.06 30.65
C PRO A 136 9.82 -2.61 31.09
N LEU A 137 8.57 -2.17 31.06
CA LEU A 137 8.12 -0.90 31.61
C LEU A 137 7.27 -1.18 32.86
N THR A 138 7.58 -0.50 33.96
CA THR A 138 6.75 -0.50 35.17
C THR A 138 6.17 0.89 35.38
N LEU A 139 4.90 0.94 35.77
CA LEU A 139 4.16 2.16 36.10
C LEU A 139 3.63 2.04 37.53
N GLU A 140 3.64 3.11 38.31
CA GLU A 140 2.94 3.21 39.59
C GLU A 140 1.45 3.43 39.32
N THR A 141 0.65 2.36 39.42
CA THR A 141 -0.77 2.38 39.10
C THR A 141 -1.67 2.01 40.27
N ASP A 142 -2.86 2.61 40.34
CA ASP A 142 -3.96 2.23 41.24
C ASP A 142 -5.31 2.31 40.50
N ASP A 143 -6.43 2.13 41.20
CA ASP A 143 -7.78 2.17 40.59
C ASP A 143 -8.15 3.54 39.96
N ALA A 144 -7.46 4.62 40.35
CA ALA A 144 -7.72 5.98 39.92
C ALA A 144 -6.63 6.53 38.97
N ASN A 145 -5.42 5.96 38.98
CA ASN A 145 -4.26 6.42 38.22
C ASN A 145 -3.66 5.23 37.46
N ASP A 146 -3.97 5.11 36.18
CA ASP A 146 -3.51 3.99 35.34
C ASP A 146 -3.54 4.32 33.84
N ILE A 147 -3.19 3.34 33.02
CA ILE A 147 -3.56 3.29 31.60
C ILE A 147 -4.57 2.16 31.45
N ALA A 148 -5.83 2.53 31.17
CA ALA A 148 -6.93 1.59 31.11
C ALA A 148 -7.21 1.16 29.66
N PHE A 149 -7.42 -0.13 29.45
CA PHE A 149 -7.70 -0.74 28.15
C PHE A 149 -9.05 -1.42 28.14
N PHE A 150 -9.80 -1.21 27.06
CA PHE A 150 -11.13 -1.75 26.89
C PHE A 150 -11.30 -2.38 25.52
N LEU A 151 -11.98 -3.52 25.50
CA LEU A 151 -12.60 -4.08 24.30
C LEU A 151 -14.09 -3.80 24.38
N VAL A 152 -14.61 -3.09 23.39
CA VAL A 152 -15.99 -2.60 23.37
C VAL A 152 -16.74 -3.30 22.25
N ALA A 153 -17.77 -4.06 22.60
CA ALA A 153 -18.62 -4.73 21.64
C ALA A 153 -19.39 -3.68 20.82
N LYS A 154 -19.73 -4.02 19.58
CA LYS A 154 -20.40 -3.09 18.64
C LYS A 154 -21.71 -2.49 19.18
N ASN A 155 -22.49 -3.25 19.94
CA ASN A 155 -23.71 -2.78 20.61
C ASN A 155 -23.46 -1.78 21.76
N ALA A 156 -22.20 -1.60 22.17
CA ALA A 156 -21.74 -0.65 23.19
C ALA A 156 -21.02 0.57 22.63
N ARG A 157 -20.71 0.59 21.33
CA ARG A 157 -19.89 1.61 20.67
C ARG A 157 -20.32 3.05 20.96
N ALA A 158 -21.58 3.38 20.71
CA ALA A 158 -22.09 4.75 20.84
C ALA A 158 -22.00 5.30 22.28
N ARG A 159 -22.10 4.43 23.31
CA ARG A 159 -22.03 4.85 24.72
C ARG A 159 -20.62 4.81 25.30
N ALA A 160 -19.73 3.97 24.77
CA ALA A 160 -18.42 3.69 25.37
C ALA A 160 -17.25 4.03 24.45
N THR A 161 -17.17 3.44 23.25
CA THR A 161 -16.08 3.69 22.29
C THR A 161 -15.94 5.16 21.95
N GLU A 162 -17.04 5.82 21.56
CA GLU A 162 -17.04 7.21 21.07
C GLU A 162 -17.17 8.25 22.20
N SER A 163 -17.12 7.82 23.46
CA SER A 163 -17.32 8.70 24.63
C SER A 163 -16.07 9.49 25.00
N GLY A 164 -16.23 10.78 25.32
CA GLY A 164 -15.16 11.62 25.88
C GLY A 164 -14.87 11.39 27.37
N ASN A 165 -15.70 10.60 28.06
CA ASN A 165 -15.56 10.34 29.49
C ASN A 165 -14.77 9.06 29.75
N ALA A 166 -14.22 8.93 30.96
CA ALA A 166 -13.57 7.70 31.41
C ALA A 166 -14.58 6.54 31.42
N GLN A 167 -14.19 5.38 30.90
CA GLN A 167 -15.06 4.21 30.80
C GLN A 167 -14.98 3.28 32.02
N SER A 168 -16.01 2.48 32.22
CA SER A 168 -16.02 1.42 33.24
C SER A 168 -16.49 0.11 32.62
N PRO A 169 -16.05 -1.05 33.14
CA PRO A 169 -16.58 -2.33 32.72
C PRO A 169 -18.10 -2.39 32.87
N GLY A 170 -18.78 -3.06 31.95
CA GLY A 170 -20.22 -3.21 31.94
C GLY A 170 -20.69 -4.02 30.74
N ASP A 171 -22.00 -4.02 30.48
CA ASP A 171 -22.57 -4.77 29.35
C ASP A 171 -21.89 -4.40 28.03
N GLY A 172 -21.21 -5.36 27.41
CA GLY A 172 -20.46 -5.15 26.16
C GLY A 172 -19.20 -4.28 26.28
N VAL A 173 -18.73 -3.97 27.49
CA VAL A 173 -17.50 -3.20 27.75
C VAL A 173 -16.60 -4.03 28.67
N TYR A 174 -15.52 -4.58 28.10
CA TYR A 174 -14.61 -5.48 28.80
C TYR A 174 -13.30 -4.75 29.09
N ARG A 175 -12.98 -4.53 30.36
CA ARG A 175 -11.64 -4.04 30.74
C ARG A 175 -10.66 -5.19 30.71
N ILE A 176 -9.56 -5.00 30.00
CA ILE A 176 -8.43 -5.93 29.94
C ILE A 176 -7.22 -5.29 30.60
N THR A 177 -6.38 -6.11 31.22
CA THR A 177 -5.17 -5.64 31.92
C THR A 177 -3.96 -6.28 31.26
N PRO A 178 -2.93 -5.50 30.87
CA PRO A 178 -1.76 -6.06 30.21
C PRO A 178 -1.03 -7.01 31.17
N SER A 179 -0.67 -8.19 30.69
CA SER A 179 0.22 -9.10 31.43
C SER A 179 1.67 -8.63 31.39
N LYS A 180 2.03 -7.86 30.36
CA LYS A 180 3.35 -7.25 30.20
C LYS A 180 3.24 -5.88 29.53
N MET A 181 4.05 -4.94 30.01
CA MET A 181 4.29 -3.66 29.34
C MET A 181 5.74 -3.60 28.89
N LEU A 182 5.94 -3.24 27.63
CA LEU A 182 7.24 -3.10 27.01
C LEU A 182 7.40 -1.69 26.44
N VAL A 183 8.59 -1.13 26.53
CA VAL A 183 8.95 0.10 25.81
C VAL A 183 10.07 -0.24 24.82
N ASN A 184 9.94 0.20 23.56
CA ASN A 184 11.01 0.01 22.59
C ASN A 184 12.29 0.71 23.10
N ALA A 185 13.45 0.17 22.71
CA ALA A 185 14.69 0.90 22.90
C ALA A 185 14.66 2.19 22.08
N GLU A 186 15.35 3.22 22.58
CA GLU A 186 15.61 4.47 21.86
C GLU A 186 17.13 4.53 21.61
N PRO A 187 17.62 3.90 20.52
CA PRO A 187 19.04 3.90 20.18
C PRO A 187 19.61 5.31 20.09
N ALA A 188 20.92 5.45 20.34
CA ALA A 188 21.60 6.75 20.29
C ALA A 188 21.49 7.44 18.92
N ASP A 189 21.39 6.66 17.84
CA ASP A 189 21.25 7.10 16.46
C ASP A 189 19.80 7.35 16.01
N MET A 190 18.81 7.15 16.90
CA MET A 190 17.41 7.47 16.62
C MET A 190 17.23 9.00 16.46
N PRO A 191 16.55 9.47 15.40
CA PRO A 191 16.23 10.89 15.23
C PRO A 191 15.41 11.46 16.40
N ASP A 192 15.75 12.67 16.83
CA ASP A 192 15.07 13.34 17.95
C ASP A 192 13.57 13.58 17.69
N ALA A 193 13.18 13.76 16.43
CA ALA A 193 11.78 13.85 16.03
C ALA A 193 10.99 12.59 16.46
N PHE A 194 11.58 11.39 16.27
CA PHE A 194 10.95 10.13 16.68
C PHE A 194 10.94 9.91 18.20
N LYS A 195 11.81 10.60 18.96
CA LYS A 195 11.88 10.50 20.43
C LYS A 195 10.81 11.33 21.16
N ARG A 196 10.04 12.17 20.43
CA ARG A 196 8.98 13.00 21.05
C ARG A 196 7.89 12.18 21.75
N ARG A 197 7.68 10.95 21.27
CA ARG A 197 6.81 9.95 21.86
C ARG A 197 7.60 8.66 22.03
N SER A 198 7.33 7.90 23.08
CA SER A 198 7.89 6.57 23.26
C SER A 198 6.95 5.52 22.68
N THR A 199 7.51 4.47 22.08
CA THR A 199 6.72 3.32 21.62
C THR A 199 6.53 2.34 22.77
N ILE A 200 5.29 2.13 23.19
CA ILE A 200 4.93 1.23 24.29
C ILE A 200 4.05 0.10 23.74
N ARG A 201 4.38 -1.14 24.09
CA ARG A 201 3.60 -2.34 23.75
C ARG A 201 2.93 -2.86 25.01
N PHE A 202 1.61 -3.01 24.94
CA PHE A 202 0.80 -3.62 25.98
C PHE A 202 0.40 -5.00 25.50
N VAL A 203 0.91 -6.03 26.15
CA VAL A 203 0.70 -7.43 25.79
C VAL A 203 -0.37 -8.01 26.68
N PHE A 204 -1.34 -8.68 26.08
CA PHE A 204 -2.47 -9.35 26.72
C PHE A 204 -2.46 -10.81 26.29
N ASP A 205 -1.93 -11.67 27.15
CA ASP A 205 -1.95 -13.13 26.96
C ASP A 205 -3.35 -13.73 27.19
N GLN A 206 -3.44 -15.06 27.09
CA GLN A 206 -4.68 -15.78 27.36
C GLN A 206 -5.32 -15.47 28.72
N ALA A 207 -4.53 -15.31 29.78
CA ALA A 207 -5.07 -15.04 31.11
C ALA A 207 -5.66 -13.62 31.17
N ALA A 208 -5.01 -12.65 30.53
CA ALA A 208 -5.53 -11.29 30.38
C ALA A 208 -6.82 -11.23 29.55
N MET A 209 -6.94 -12.12 28.56
CA MET A 209 -8.08 -12.19 27.64
C MET A 209 -9.18 -13.18 28.06
N GLN A 210 -9.01 -13.91 29.17
CA GLN A 210 -9.86 -15.06 29.52
C GLN A 210 -11.35 -14.74 29.65
N ASN A 211 -11.68 -13.51 30.06
CA ASN A 211 -13.05 -13.05 30.30
C ASN A 211 -13.69 -12.37 29.09
N VAL A 212 -12.95 -12.23 27.98
CA VAL A 212 -13.47 -11.64 26.74
C VAL A 212 -14.10 -12.76 25.90
N PRO A 213 -15.41 -12.71 25.63
CA PRO A 213 -16.06 -13.74 24.83
C PRO A 213 -15.63 -13.63 23.35
N PRO A 214 -15.78 -14.71 22.55
CA PRO A 214 -15.61 -14.63 21.10
C PRO A 214 -16.49 -13.53 20.49
N GLY A 215 -15.93 -12.74 19.58
CA GLY A 215 -16.62 -11.58 19.00
C GLY A 215 -15.68 -10.57 18.34
N LEU A 216 -16.26 -9.56 17.70
CA LEU A 216 -15.53 -8.42 17.12
C LEU A 216 -15.70 -7.18 18.02
N TYR A 217 -14.59 -6.52 18.33
CA TYR A 217 -14.53 -5.45 19.31
C TYR A 217 -13.82 -4.22 18.74
N ASP A 218 -14.29 -3.06 19.18
CA ASP A 218 -13.47 -1.85 19.15
C ASP A 218 -12.41 -1.95 20.24
N ALA A 219 -11.19 -1.48 19.95
CA ALA A 219 -10.15 -1.29 20.95
C ALA A 219 -10.22 0.16 21.46
N ARG A 220 -10.09 0.36 22.77
CA ARG A 220 -10.00 1.70 23.37
C ARG A 220 -8.95 1.72 24.48
N PHE A 221 -8.16 2.79 24.53
CA PHE A 221 -7.27 3.05 25.66
C PHE A 221 -7.48 4.46 26.23
N GLU A 222 -7.17 4.62 27.50
CA GLU A 222 -7.28 5.88 28.23
C GLU A 222 -6.11 6.01 29.21
N VAL A 223 -5.49 7.19 29.27
CA VAL A 223 -4.60 7.55 30.37
C VAL A 223 -5.43 8.22 31.46
N ARG A 224 -5.30 7.77 32.71
CA ARG A 224 -6.12 8.23 33.84
C ARG A 224 -5.33 8.88 34.94
N LYS A 225 -5.97 9.86 35.58
CA LYS A 225 -5.53 10.51 36.81
C LYS A 225 -6.74 10.84 37.67
N ASN A 226 -6.75 10.42 38.93
CA ASN A 226 -7.87 10.60 39.85
C ASN A 226 -9.22 10.11 39.29
N GLY A 227 -9.21 8.97 38.59
CA GLY A 227 -10.39 8.30 38.03
C GLY A 227 -10.99 8.97 36.79
N LYS A 228 -10.28 9.93 36.17
CA LYS A 228 -10.72 10.65 34.97
C LYS A 228 -9.69 10.53 33.86
N VAL A 229 -10.13 10.69 32.61
CA VAL A 229 -9.23 10.86 31.46
C VAL A 229 -8.31 12.04 31.72
N TYR A 230 -7.00 11.80 31.63
CA TYR A 230 -5.96 12.78 31.90
C TYR A 230 -5.39 13.33 30.59
N ALA A 231 -5.11 14.64 30.57
CA ALA A 231 -4.52 15.35 29.43
C ALA A 231 -5.24 15.13 28.08
N ASN A 232 -6.53 14.74 28.10
CA ASN A 232 -7.29 14.37 26.92
C ASN A 232 -6.67 13.20 26.12
N VAL A 233 -5.90 12.33 26.78
CA VAL A 233 -5.22 11.19 26.16
C VAL A 233 -6.10 9.95 26.24
N PHE A 234 -6.90 9.78 25.20
CA PHE A 234 -7.71 8.59 24.97
C PHE A 234 -7.94 8.38 23.47
N GLU A 235 -7.96 7.13 23.05
CA GLU A 235 -8.14 6.78 21.64
C GLU A 235 -8.86 5.46 21.48
N TRP A 236 -9.42 5.25 20.30
CA TRP A 236 -10.09 4.01 19.95
C TRP A 236 -9.95 3.69 18.48
N GLN A 237 -10.10 2.41 18.17
CA GLN A 237 -10.08 1.86 16.81
C GLN A 237 -11.28 0.93 16.65
N TYR A 238 -12.07 1.14 15.59
CA TYR A 238 -13.26 0.34 15.33
C TYR A 238 -12.88 -1.05 14.83
N ASN A 239 -13.63 -2.09 15.23
CA ASN A 239 -13.47 -3.45 14.70
C ASN A 239 -12.02 -3.97 14.77
N ALA A 240 -11.23 -3.49 15.71
CA ALA A 240 -9.77 -3.64 15.72
C ALA A 240 -9.31 -4.97 16.36
N VAL A 241 -10.18 -5.68 17.08
CA VAL A 241 -9.84 -6.95 17.72
C VAL A 241 -10.94 -7.97 17.45
N ARG A 242 -10.57 -9.08 16.80
CA ARG A 242 -11.42 -10.25 16.64
C ARG A 242 -10.95 -11.35 17.59
N VAL A 243 -11.83 -11.78 18.48
CA VAL A 243 -11.60 -12.91 19.39
C VAL A 243 -12.28 -14.15 18.81
N PHE A 244 -11.49 -15.16 18.46
CA PHE A 244 -11.96 -16.47 18.06
C PHE A 244 -11.94 -17.43 19.26
N GLN A 245 -12.90 -18.36 19.30
CA GLN A 245 -12.80 -19.47 20.25
C GLN A 245 -11.73 -20.46 19.80
N HIS A 246 -11.75 -20.85 18.53
CA HIS A 246 -10.81 -21.78 17.92
C HIS A 246 -10.37 -21.24 16.57
N GLU A 247 -9.15 -21.58 16.18
CA GLU A 247 -8.64 -21.37 14.83
C GLU A 247 -8.90 -22.62 13.98
N SER A 248 -9.48 -22.46 12.80
CA SER A 248 -9.72 -23.56 11.87
C SER A 248 -8.65 -23.56 10.78
N GLU A 249 -8.06 -24.72 10.50
CA GLU A 249 -7.12 -24.86 9.39
C GLU A 249 -7.78 -24.70 8.02
N GLU A 250 -9.10 -24.87 7.96
CA GLU A 250 -9.92 -24.62 6.78
C GLU A 250 -10.97 -23.55 7.09
N TYR A 251 -11.04 -22.50 6.28
CA TYR A 251 -11.88 -21.34 6.54
C TYR A 251 -12.23 -20.64 5.23
N THR A 252 -13.17 -19.70 5.33
CA THR A 252 -13.44 -18.75 4.25
C THR A 252 -12.95 -17.36 4.65
N ALA A 253 -12.51 -16.59 3.65
CA ALA A 253 -12.25 -15.16 3.78
C ALA A 253 -12.98 -14.44 2.65
N LEU A 254 -13.48 -13.23 2.90
CA LEU A 254 -14.05 -12.41 1.82
C LEU A 254 -12.96 -11.56 1.20
N ASN A 255 -13.08 -11.32 -0.10
CA ASN A 255 -12.23 -10.41 -0.83
C ASN A 255 -13.07 -9.38 -1.57
N VAL A 256 -12.62 -8.15 -1.49
CA VAL A 256 -13.21 -6.97 -2.12
C VAL A 256 -12.06 -6.18 -2.76
N THR A 257 -12.31 -5.52 -3.88
CA THR A 257 -11.34 -4.63 -4.52
C THR A 257 -12.06 -3.49 -5.22
N ASP A 258 -11.35 -2.38 -5.48
CA ASP A 258 -11.81 -1.29 -6.36
C ASP A 258 -13.20 -0.78 -5.95
N THR A 259 -13.35 -0.40 -4.68
CA THR A 259 -14.60 0.23 -4.21
C THR A 259 -14.74 1.67 -4.72
N GLN A 260 -13.59 2.31 -4.97
CA GLN A 260 -13.41 3.64 -5.53
C GLN A 260 -14.43 4.65 -4.97
N VAL A 261 -14.55 4.71 -3.64
CA VAL A 261 -15.58 5.52 -2.99
C VAL A 261 -15.43 6.96 -3.40
N SER A 262 -16.47 7.49 -4.05
CA SER A 262 -16.59 8.88 -4.45
C SER A 262 -17.81 9.52 -3.80
N VAL A 263 -17.64 10.73 -3.28
CA VAL A 263 -18.73 11.50 -2.66
C VAL A 263 -19.45 12.44 -3.64
N GLY A 264 -19.01 12.52 -4.90
CA GLY A 264 -19.66 13.33 -5.93
C GLY A 264 -20.97 12.72 -6.41
N SER A 265 -22.01 13.54 -6.56
CA SER A 265 -23.39 13.07 -6.80
C SER A 265 -23.58 12.15 -8.01
N ALA A 266 -22.76 12.29 -9.06
CA ALA A 266 -22.86 11.45 -10.26
C ALA A 266 -22.16 10.08 -10.12
N TYR A 267 -21.19 9.97 -9.22
CA TYR A 267 -20.36 8.77 -9.05
C TYR A 267 -20.70 8.00 -7.77
N ALA A 268 -21.27 8.68 -6.76
CA ALA A 268 -21.65 8.07 -5.49
C ALA A 268 -22.58 6.86 -5.68
N THR A 269 -23.54 6.94 -6.62
CA THR A 269 -24.52 5.87 -6.86
C THR A 269 -23.92 4.61 -7.47
N ILE A 270 -22.72 4.68 -8.05
CA ILE A 270 -22.03 3.53 -8.66
C ILE A 270 -20.78 3.11 -7.86
N THR A 271 -20.47 3.81 -6.75
CA THR A 271 -19.29 3.55 -5.90
C THR A 271 -19.68 3.50 -4.42
N ALA A 272 -19.84 4.65 -3.78
CA ALA A 272 -20.11 4.78 -2.35
C ALA A 272 -21.38 4.02 -1.92
N ASP A 273 -22.45 4.12 -2.71
CA ASP A 273 -23.70 3.40 -2.44
C ASP A 273 -23.54 1.88 -2.66
N MET A 274 -22.66 1.47 -3.57
CA MET A 274 -22.33 0.06 -3.78
C MET A 274 -21.57 -0.53 -2.58
N LEU A 275 -20.67 0.24 -1.98
CA LEU A 275 -20.02 -0.14 -0.73
C LEU A 275 -21.05 -0.34 0.40
N ASP A 276 -22.06 0.53 0.51
CA ASP A 276 -23.11 0.35 1.50
C ASP A 276 -23.96 -0.90 1.24
N GLN A 277 -24.35 -1.14 -0.01
CA GLN A 277 -25.09 -2.36 -0.38
C GLN A 277 -24.29 -3.62 -0.06
N PHE A 278 -23.00 -3.62 -0.36
CA PHE A 278 -22.10 -4.71 0.01
C PHE A 278 -22.07 -4.94 1.53
N VAL A 279 -21.87 -3.88 2.31
CA VAL A 279 -21.83 -3.95 3.78
C VAL A 279 -23.15 -4.49 4.34
N ASP A 280 -24.28 -4.00 3.85
CA ASP A 280 -25.61 -4.44 4.29
C ASP A 280 -25.86 -5.91 3.92
N ASN A 281 -25.49 -6.31 2.70
CA ASN A 281 -25.62 -7.69 2.25
C ASN A 281 -24.75 -8.65 3.08
N VAL A 282 -23.48 -8.35 3.26
CA VAL A 282 -22.53 -9.25 3.95
C VAL A 282 -22.88 -9.43 5.43
N ASN A 283 -23.34 -8.37 6.10
CA ASN A 283 -23.83 -8.48 7.48
C ASN A 283 -25.16 -9.23 7.57
N GLY A 284 -26.05 -9.03 6.60
CA GLY A 284 -27.36 -9.68 6.54
C GLY A 284 -27.34 -11.10 5.96
N SER A 285 -26.21 -11.56 5.44
CA SER A 285 -26.12 -12.81 4.69
C SER A 285 -26.40 -14.04 5.55
N SER A 286 -27.27 -14.92 5.02
CA SER A 286 -27.53 -16.23 5.61
C SER A 286 -26.62 -17.32 5.05
N GLU A 287 -25.83 -17.03 4.01
CA GLU A 287 -24.95 -17.99 3.37
C GLU A 287 -23.79 -18.36 4.31
N PRO A 288 -23.63 -19.64 4.72
CA PRO A 288 -22.65 -20.02 5.74
C PRO A 288 -21.21 -19.62 5.40
N ASN A 289 -20.82 -19.68 4.13
CA ASN A 289 -19.46 -19.32 3.71
C ASN A 289 -19.18 -17.82 3.84
N VAL A 290 -20.22 -16.98 3.74
CA VAL A 290 -20.11 -15.53 3.99
C VAL A 290 -20.18 -15.28 5.49
N ARG A 291 -21.23 -15.76 6.15
CA ARG A 291 -21.50 -15.54 7.58
C ARG A 291 -20.35 -15.99 8.50
N ASN A 292 -19.69 -17.08 8.14
CA ASN A 292 -18.63 -17.67 8.96
C ASN A 292 -17.22 -17.27 8.48
N ALA A 293 -17.09 -16.34 7.53
CA ALA A 293 -15.78 -15.90 7.06
C ALA A 293 -14.94 -15.37 8.23
N ALA A 294 -13.65 -15.73 8.22
CA ALA A 294 -12.72 -15.36 9.28
C ALA A 294 -12.43 -13.84 9.28
N PHE A 295 -12.27 -13.27 8.09
CA PHE A 295 -11.97 -11.86 7.86
C PHE A 295 -12.34 -11.44 6.43
N ILE A 296 -12.25 -10.13 6.16
CA ILE A 296 -12.40 -9.52 4.84
C ILE A 296 -11.08 -8.85 4.46
N THR A 297 -10.66 -8.98 3.20
CA THR A 297 -9.59 -8.15 2.64
C THR A 297 -10.14 -7.16 1.62
N PHE A 298 -9.62 -5.93 1.61
CA PHE A 298 -9.79 -4.97 0.52
C PHE A 298 -8.46 -4.77 -0.17
N ASN A 299 -8.42 -4.99 -1.49
CA ASN A 299 -7.19 -5.06 -2.26
C ASN A 299 -6.94 -3.79 -3.09
N GLY A 300 -7.03 -2.64 -2.43
CA GLY A 300 -6.75 -1.32 -3.02
C GLY A 300 -7.96 -0.61 -3.60
N ASP A 301 -7.73 0.66 -3.92
CA ASP A 301 -8.68 1.62 -4.45
C ASP A 301 -9.94 1.71 -3.58
N LEU A 302 -9.69 2.00 -2.30
CA LEU A 302 -10.75 2.29 -1.34
C LEU A 302 -11.37 3.66 -1.62
N HIS A 303 -10.53 4.64 -1.92
CA HIS A 303 -10.90 6.00 -2.36
C HIS A 303 -11.02 6.06 -3.87
N ASN A 304 -11.76 7.03 -4.38
CA ASN A 304 -11.64 7.42 -5.78
C ASN A 304 -10.52 8.47 -5.98
N GLY A 305 -10.14 9.17 -4.91
CA GLY A 305 -9.18 10.28 -4.98
C GLY A 305 -9.78 11.53 -5.63
N GLY A 306 -11.11 11.65 -5.66
CA GLY A 306 -11.87 12.69 -6.35
C GLY A 306 -12.89 12.12 -7.32
N SER A 307 -13.97 12.84 -7.60
CA SER A 307 -14.97 12.41 -8.62
C SER A 307 -14.65 13.01 -9.98
N PRO A 308 -15.03 12.38 -11.11
CA PRO A 308 -14.68 12.92 -12.41
C PRO A 308 -15.17 14.36 -12.66
N GLY A 309 -16.37 14.71 -12.16
CA GLY A 309 -16.92 16.07 -12.26
C GLY A 309 -16.50 17.03 -11.13
N SER A 310 -15.75 16.57 -10.13
CA SER A 310 -15.40 17.33 -8.93
C SER A 310 -14.11 18.12 -9.11
N LEU A 311 -14.16 19.18 -9.94
CA LEU A 311 -12.98 19.93 -10.36
C LEU A 311 -12.71 21.22 -9.58
N THR A 312 -13.66 21.73 -8.80
CA THR A 312 -13.51 23.00 -8.08
C THR A 312 -12.47 22.90 -6.97
N GLU A 313 -11.86 24.03 -6.63
CA GLU A 313 -10.85 24.13 -5.56
C GLU A 313 -11.39 23.58 -4.23
N SER A 314 -12.62 23.94 -3.87
CA SER A 314 -13.26 23.49 -2.63
C SER A 314 -13.42 21.98 -2.56
N THR A 315 -13.77 21.34 -3.69
CA THR A 315 -14.10 19.92 -3.73
C THR A 315 -12.83 19.07 -3.75
N VAL A 316 -11.86 19.46 -4.58
CA VAL A 316 -10.57 18.74 -4.65
C VAL A 316 -9.82 18.81 -3.32
N ALA A 317 -9.86 19.95 -2.63
CA ALA A 317 -9.18 20.12 -1.36
C ALA A 317 -9.75 19.24 -0.23
N THR A 318 -11.05 18.91 -0.23
CA THR A 318 -11.69 18.07 0.81
C THR A 318 -11.84 16.62 0.42
N THR A 319 -11.70 16.27 -0.86
CA THR A 319 -12.18 14.99 -1.40
C THR A 319 -11.69 13.78 -0.61
N TYR A 320 -10.40 13.73 -0.25
CA TYR A 320 -9.84 12.61 0.51
C TYR A 320 -10.43 12.52 1.93
N ASN A 321 -10.68 13.65 2.58
CA ASN A 321 -11.28 13.66 3.91
C ASN A 321 -12.75 13.21 3.86
N ASP A 322 -13.49 13.70 2.88
CA ASP A 322 -14.92 13.37 2.68
C ASP A 322 -15.10 11.90 2.29
N GLU A 323 -14.30 11.40 1.35
CA GLU A 323 -14.26 9.99 0.96
C GLU A 323 -13.84 9.13 2.14
N ALA A 324 -12.80 9.51 2.89
CA ALA A 324 -12.36 8.74 4.05
C ALA A 324 -13.44 8.66 5.15
N LYS A 325 -14.16 9.76 5.38
CA LYS A 325 -15.33 9.79 6.28
C LYS A 325 -16.42 8.85 5.80
N ARG A 326 -16.74 8.87 4.50
CA ARG A 326 -17.74 7.98 3.88
C ARG A 326 -17.35 6.50 4.01
N VAL A 327 -16.09 6.19 3.78
CA VAL A 327 -15.51 4.84 3.92
C VAL A 327 -15.59 4.36 5.37
N ILE A 328 -15.13 5.15 6.35
CA ILE A 328 -15.21 4.73 7.78
C ILE A 328 -16.65 4.50 8.21
N ALA A 329 -17.57 5.38 7.79
CA ALA A 329 -18.98 5.23 8.10
C ALA A 329 -19.55 3.89 7.61
N ALA A 330 -19.10 3.40 6.45
CA ALA A 330 -19.45 2.09 5.93
C ALA A 330 -18.69 0.94 6.64
N LEU A 331 -17.36 0.97 6.65
CA LEU A 331 -16.52 -0.13 7.14
C LEU A 331 -16.72 -0.42 8.63
N LYS A 332 -16.97 0.59 9.47
CA LYS A 332 -17.27 0.34 10.89
C LYS A 332 -18.56 -0.46 11.09
N ARG A 333 -19.44 -0.51 10.09
CA ARG A 333 -20.68 -1.31 10.14
C ARG A 333 -20.46 -2.77 9.76
N LEU A 334 -19.31 -3.20 9.25
CA LEU A 334 -19.06 -4.63 9.00
C LEU A 334 -18.99 -5.41 10.32
N ASP A 335 -19.42 -6.67 10.30
CA ASP A 335 -19.35 -7.64 11.41
C ASP A 335 -18.10 -8.54 11.36
N TYR A 336 -17.13 -8.15 10.54
CA TYR A 336 -15.88 -8.89 10.28
C TYR A 336 -14.65 -8.00 10.54
N PRO A 337 -13.51 -8.58 10.97
CA PRO A 337 -12.23 -7.88 10.92
C PRO A 337 -11.81 -7.61 9.46
N ILE A 338 -11.17 -6.48 9.23
CA ILE A 338 -10.87 -5.95 7.88
C ILE A 338 -9.37 -5.74 7.72
N PHE A 339 -8.78 -6.34 6.69
CA PHE A 339 -7.41 -6.03 6.26
C PHE A 339 -7.45 -5.17 5.00
N LEU A 340 -6.85 -3.99 5.06
CA LEU A 340 -6.83 -3.04 3.95
C LEU A 340 -5.44 -3.00 3.30
N THR A 341 -5.42 -3.08 1.96
CA THR A 341 -4.24 -2.87 1.12
C THR A 341 -4.47 -1.59 0.31
N PRO A 342 -3.50 -0.66 0.19
CA PRO A 342 -3.70 0.55 -0.61
C PRO A 342 -3.54 0.26 -2.11
N GLY A 343 -4.36 0.93 -2.92
CA GLY A 343 -4.21 1.06 -4.37
C GLY A 343 -3.67 2.41 -4.79
N ASN A 344 -3.72 2.72 -6.07
CA ASN A 344 -3.26 4.01 -6.58
C ASN A 344 -4.19 5.16 -6.21
N HIS A 345 -5.50 4.96 -6.26
CA HIS A 345 -6.48 5.98 -5.88
C HIS A 345 -6.43 6.32 -4.40
N ASP A 346 -5.89 5.44 -3.56
CA ASP A 346 -5.66 5.71 -2.14
C ASP A 346 -4.45 6.63 -1.90
N GLY A 347 -3.60 6.80 -2.92
CA GLY A 347 -2.30 7.44 -2.82
C GLY A 347 -2.10 8.63 -3.74
N TYR A 348 -3.11 9.30 -4.28
CA TYR A 348 -2.86 10.52 -5.05
C TYR A 348 -2.43 11.68 -4.16
N ALA A 349 -1.66 12.60 -4.72
CA ALA A 349 -1.20 13.80 -4.05
C ALA A 349 -1.55 15.04 -4.87
N SER A 350 -1.64 16.20 -4.22
CA SER A 350 -1.76 17.49 -4.89
C SER A 350 -0.90 18.52 -4.19
N VAL A 351 -0.23 19.36 -4.98
CA VAL A 351 0.54 20.51 -4.47
C VAL A 351 -0.27 21.80 -4.43
N GLY A 352 -1.47 21.82 -5.03
CA GLY A 352 -2.32 23.00 -5.12
C GLY A 352 -2.18 23.84 -6.39
N HIS A 353 -1.51 23.34 -7.44
CA HIS A 353 -1.61 23.98 -8.76
C HIS A 353 -3.04 23.80 -9.30
N VAL A 354 -3.79 24.90 -9.37
CA VAL A 354 -5.17 24.90 -9.86
C VAL A 354 -5.17 25.10 -11.37
N PRO A 355 -5.98 24.35 -12.15
CA PRO A 355 -6.14 24.64 -13.57
C PRO A 355 -6.72 26.05 -13.77
N GLY A 356 -6.11 26.87 -14.63
CA GLY A 356 -6.52 28.29 -14.77
C GLY A 356 -7.98 28.51 -15.18
N LEU A 357 -8.62 27.55 -15.87
CA LEU A 357 -10.06 27.59 -16.15
C LEU A 357 -10.91 27.40 -14.88
N VAL A 358 -10.48 26.52 -13.97
CA VAL A 358 -11.12 26.29 -12.68
C VAL A 358 -10.93 27.52 -11.80
N GLU A 359 -9.71 28.03 -11.68
CA GLU A 359 -9.40 29.26 -10.93
C GLU A 359 -10.27 30.43 -11.42
N SER A 360 -10.37 30.63 -12.74
CA SER A 360 -11.20 31.68 -13.34
C SER A 360 -12.70 31.50 -13.10
N PHE A 361 -13.16 30.25 -12.97
CA PHE A 361 -14.55 29.94 -12.67
C PHE A 361 -14.86 30.15 -11.19
N ASP A 362 -14.04 29.60 -10.31
CA ASP A 362 -14.20 29.70 -8.85
C ASP A 362 -14.08 31.16 -8.38
N ALA A 363 -13.15 31.95 -8.95
CA ALA A 363 -13.04 33.36 -8.66
C ALA A 363 -14.30 34.17 -9.00
N LYS A 364 -15.05 33.79 -10.06
CA LYS A 364 -16.32 34.46 -10.42
C LYS A 364 -17.44 34.21 -9.42
N VAL A 365 -17.37 33.11 -8.68
CA VAL A 365 -18.35 32.77 -7.63
C VAL A 365 -17.82 33.07 -6.22
N GLY A 366 -16.65 33.71 -6.11
CA GLY A 366 -16.07 34.17 -4.84
C GLY A 366 -15.28 33.09 -4.08
N THR A 367 -14.93 31.99 -4.74
CA THR A 367 -14.08 30.93 -4.18
C THR A 367 -12.63 31.15 -4.62
N THR A 368 -11.70 30.98 -3.70
CA THR A 368 -10.25 30.99 -3.97
C THR A 368 -9.57 29.92 -3.14
N LEU A 369 -8.42 29.42 -3.61
CA LEU A 369 -7.69 28.36 -2.93
C LEU A 369 -7.24 28.81 -1.53
N GLU A 370 -6.82 30.08 -1.39
CA GLU A 370 -6.52 30.70 -0.09
C GLU A 370 -7.73 30.60 0.85
N GLY A 371 -8.91 31.01 0.40
CA GLY A 371 -10.13 30.94 1.19
C GLY A 371 -10.53 29.52 1.56
N VAL A 372 -10.35 28.55 0.66
CA VAL A 372 -10.62 27.13 0.92
C VAL A 372 -9.68 26.60 1.99
N ILE A 373 -8.38 26.88 1.87
CA ILE A 373 -7.38 26.46 2.86
C ILE A 373 -7.68 27.12 4.21
N ASP A 374 -7.91 28.43 4.27
CA ASP A 374 -8.16 29.15 5.52
C ASP A 374 -9.40 28.64 6.26
N LEU A 375 -10.43 28.22 5.52
CA LEU A 375 -11.65 27.66 6.10
C LEU A 375 -11.44 26.27 6.71
N GLN A 376 -10.51 25.50 6.14
CA GLN A 376 -10.39 24.07 6.45
C GLN A 376 -9.17 23.77 7.31
N ASN A 377 -8.08 24.50 7.14
CA ASN A 377 -6.79 24.25 7.78
C ASN A 377 -6.89 24.39 9.30
N ASN A 378 -7.06 23.24 9.97
CA ASN A 378 -7.12 23.13 11.43
C ASN A 378 -5.82 22.57 12.03
N ILE A 379 -4.93 22.02 11.20
CA ILE A 379 -3.65 21.44 11.60
C ILE A 379 -2.65 21.71 10.47
N ALA A 380 -2.06 22.90 10.48
CA ALA A 380 -1.15 23.33 9.43
C ALA A 380 0.25 22.74 9.62
N TRP A 381 0.96 22.59 8.50
CA TRP A 381 2.41 22.44 8.47
C TRP A 381 3.09 23.46 9.40
N PRO A 382 4.07 23.06 10.25
CA PRO A 382 4.87 24.02 11.02
C PRO A 382 5.36 25.19 10.14
N ASP A 383 4.93 26.40 10.52
CA ASP A 383 5.23 27.68 9.86
C ASP A 383 4.57 27.93 8.48
N TYR A 384 3.42 27.29 8.22
CA TYR A 384 2.59 27.62 7.07
C TYR A 384 2.18 29.11 7.05
N SER A 385 2.29 29.72 5.87
CA SER A 385 1.58 30.95 5.50
C SER A 385 1.14 30.85 4.05
N TRP A 386 0.03 31.50 3.68
CA TRP A 386 -0.38 31.58 2.28
C TRP A 386 0.73 32.17 1.40
N SER A 387 1.46 33.18 1.89
CA SER A 387 2.60 33.75 1.18
C SER A 387 3.70 32.72 0.89
N ALA A 388 3.96 31.79 1.80
CA ALA A 388 4.94 30.73 1.58
C ALA A 388 4.45 29.72 0.54
N LEU A 389 3.18 29.31 0.62
CA LEU A 389 2.57 28.40 -0.36
C LEU A 389 2.51 29.05 -1.75
N SER A 390 2.03 30.28 -1.86
CA SER A 390 2.00 31.04 -3.12
C SER A 390 3.40 31.17 -3.72
N ALA A 391 4.42 31.52 -2.92
CA ALA A 391 5.80 31.57 -3.42
C ALA A 391 6.32 30.20 -3.88
N PHE A 392 5.90 29.10 -3.23
CA PHE A 392 6.20 27.76 -3.69
C PHE A 392 5.50 27.46 -5.02
N LEU A 393 4.19 27.70 -5.12
CA LEU A 393 3.40 27.48 -6.34
C LEU A 393 3.96 28.28 -7.53
N ASP A 394 4.33 29.55 -7.32
CA ASP A 394 4.95 30.39 -8.35
C ASP A 394 6.29 29.82 -8.81
N LYS A 395 7.10 29.30 -7.87
CA LYS A 395 8.38 28.63 -8.17
C LYS A 395 8.16 27.28 -8.86
N SER A 396 7.05 26.59 -8.57
CA SER A 396 6.80 25.21 -9.01
C SER A 396 5.81 25.06 -10.16
N HIS A 397 5.26 26.15 -10.69
CA HIS A 397 4.18 26.12 -11.69
C HIS A 397 4.46 25.18 -12.89
N ASP A 398 5.73 25.09 -13.31
CA ASP A 398 6.17 24.24 -14.44
C ASP A 398 6.94 22.97 -14.01
N THR A 399 7.25 22.82 -12.71
CA THR A 399 7.86 21.63 -12.09
C THR A 399 7.64 21.62 -10.58
N VAL A 400 7.37 20.48 -9.96
CA VAL A 400 7.34 20.39 -8.49
C VAL A 400 8.62 20.99 -7.86
N GLY A 401 8.46 21.88 -6.86
CA GLY A 401 9.45 22.88 -6.40
C GLY A 401 10.77 22.40 -5.75
N GLY A 402 11.16 21.14 -5.96
CA GLY A 402 12.39 20.51 -5.47
C GLY A 402 12.61 19.09 -6.04
N LEU A 403 13.82 18.54 -5.87
CA LEU A 403 14.12 17.13 -6.21
C LEU A 403 13.22 16.22 -5.37
N HIS A 404 12.21 15.62 -5.99
CA HIS A 404 11.33 14.59 -5.47
C HIS A 404 12.07 13.54 -4.64
N ARG A 405 11.68 13.41 -3.36
CA ARG A 405 12.28 12.46 -2.44
C ARG A 405 11.27 11.40 -2.03
N ASP A 406 11.77 10.19 -1.76
CA ASP A 406 11.01 9.09 -1.14
C ASP A 406 10.74 9.42 0.34
N ILE A 407 9.99 10.49 0.58
CA ILE A 407 9.58 10.85 1.93
C ILE A 407 8.65 9.76 2.42
N TYR A 408 9.07 9.11 3.49
CA TYR A 408 8.42 7.94 4.05
C TYR A 408 7.53 8.31 5.24
N GLN A 409 8.07 9.10 6.17
CA GLN A 409 7.34 9.62 7.32
C GLN A 409 7.77 11.05 7.62
N GLY A 410 6.86 12.00 7.42
CA GLY A 410 7.13 13.39 7.76
C GLY A 410 8.38 13.89 7.05
N ALA A 411 9.41 14.23 7.80
CA ALA A 411 10.69 14.71 7.28
C ALA A 411 11.63 13.68 6.64
N PHE A 412 11.39 12.38 6.81
CA PHE A 412 12.43 11.37 6.64
C PHE A 412 12.26 10.54 5.38
N LYS A 413 13.35 10.31 4.65
CA LYS A 413 13.42 9.22 3.68
C LYS A 413 13.84 7.94 4.38
N ARG A 414 13.33 6.83 3.85
CA ARG A 414 13.72 5.50 4.29
C ARG A 414 14.69 4.86 3.30
N SER A 415 15.65 4.10 3.82
CA SER A 415 16.60 3.32 3.03
C SER A 415 16.84 1.96 3.69
N PRO A 416 17.26 0.95 2.90
CA PRO A 416 17.70 -0.32 3.45
C PRO A 416 18.74 -0.15 4.55
N GLY A 417 18.55 -0.86 5.65
CA GLY A 417 19.50 -0.86 6.76
C GLY A 417 18.92 -1.45 8.04
N ASP A 418 19.76 -1.43 9.07
CA ASP A 418 19.56 -2.18 10.32
C ASP A 418 19.45 -1.25 11.54
N SER A 419 19.74 0.03 11.34
CA SER A 419 19.82 1.07 12.38
C SER A 419 19.15 2.36 11.89
N PHE A 420 18.86 3.28 12.81
CA PHE A 420 18.23 4.53 12.42
C PHE A 420 19.15 5.40 11.55
N ALA A 421 20.44 5.49 11.88
CA ALA A 421 21.42 6.26 11.09
C ALA A 421 21.59 5.74 9.65
N THR A 422 21.37 4.44 9.42
CA THR A 422 21.46 3.85 8.08
C THR A 422 20.13 3.87 7.34
N SER A 423 19.02 3.78 8.06
CA SER A 423 17.70 3.59 7.47
C SER A 423 16.85 4.85 7.38
N PHE A 424 17.17 5.89 8.13
CA PHE A 424 16.43 7.14 8.14
C PHE A 424 17.38 8.31 7.86
N SER A 425 17.07 9.07 6.82
CA SER A 425 17.75 10.31 6.50
C SER A 425 16.76 11.45 6.48
N GLU A 426 17.01 12.47 7.30
CA GLU A 426 16.19 13.67 7.31
C GLU A 426 16.37 14.42 5.99
N VAL A 427 15.27 14.83 5.37
CA VAL A 427 15.28 15.75 4.24
C VAL A 427 15.28 17.17 4.81
N PRO A 428 16.21 18.07 4.43
CA PRO A 428 16.17 19.45 4.88
C PRO A 428 14.85 20.12 4.53
N ARG A 429 14.34 20.97 5.42
CA ARG A 429 13.07 21.70 5.24
C ARG A 429 12.95 22.39 3.87
N SER A 430 14.02 23.04 3.43
CA SER A 430 14.09 23.77 2.16
C SER A 430 13.92 22.90 0.92
N ASP A 431 14.10 21.59 1.07
CA ASP A 431 14.15 20.62 -0.02
C ASP A 431 12.85 19.80 -0.12
N ARG A 432 11.84 20.12 0.70
CA ARG A 432 10.55 19.43 0.75
C ARG A 432 9.48 20.22 0.01
N ASN A 433 8.49 19.48 -0.51
CA ASN A 433 7.37 20.09 -1.22
C ASN A 433 6.32 20.61 -0.25
N MET A 434 5.67 21.72 -0.62
CA MET A 434 4.44 22.13 0.01
C MET A 434 3.28 21.34 -0.61
N ILE A 435 2.67 20.44 0.17
CA ILE A 435 1.62 19.54 -0.32
C ILE A 435 0.26 20.02 0.20
N LEU A 436 -0.70 20.20 -0.71
CA LEU A 436 -2.09 20.46 -0.37
C LEU A 436 -2.68 19.24 0.35
N TYR A 437 -2.63 18.06 -0.28
CA TYR A 437 -2.97 16.77 0.33
C TYR A 437 -2.10 15.62 -0.19
N ASP A 438 -1.90 14.58 0.63
CA ASP A 438 -1.31 13.29 0.24
C ASP A 438 -2.19 12.13 0.75
N GLY A 439 -2.77 11.36 -0.16
CA GLY A 439 -3.65 10.23 0.14
C GLY A 439 -2.98 9.18 1.04
N PHE A 440 -1.68 8.93 0.90
CA PHE A 440 -0.97 8.01 1.79
C PHE A 440 -0.83 8.54 3.21
N TYR A 441 -0.73 9.85 3.37
CA TYR A 441 -0.74 10.43 4.70
C TYR A 441 -2.14 10.34 5.32
N GLN A 442 -3.20 10.64 4.55
CA GLN A 442 -4.58 10.40 4.96
C GLN A 442 -4.78 8.93 5.36
N TRP A 443 -4.33 7.98 4.55
CA TRP A 443 -4.44 6.55 4.81
C TRP A 443 -3.83 6.15 6.16
N LYS A 444 -2.57 6.55 6.39
CA LYS A 444 -1.83 6.25 7.63
C LYS A 444 -2.48 6.83 8.87
N LYS A 445 -3.24 7.92 8.73
CA LYS A 445 -3.97 8.58 9.82
C LYS A 445 -5.38 8.05 10.02
N THR A 446 -5.86 7.20 9.12
CA THR A 446 -7.25 6.76 9.08
C THR A 446 -7.42 5.25 9.22
N TYR A 447 -6.62 4.46 8.50
CA TYR A 447 -6.85 3.03 8.32
C TYR A 447 -5.79 2.16 8.97
N GLY A 448 -4.52 2.52 8.84
CA GLY A 448 -3.41 1.72 9.33
C GLY A 448 -2.14 1.90 8.50
N PRO A 449 -1.15 0.99 8.64
CA PRO A 449 0.07 1.04 7.84
C PRO A 449 -0.23 0.84 6.34
N LEU A 450 0.73 1.23 5.49
CA LEU A 450 0.62 1.04 4.03
C LEU A 450 0.89 -0.41 3.60
N TYR A 451 1.57 -1.19 4.43
CA TYR A 451 1.84 -2.61 4.22
C TYR A 451 2.03 -3.29 5.57
N ALA A 452 1.61 -4.54 5.66
CA ALA A 452 1.61 -5.34 6.88
C ALA A 452 1.49 -6.83 6.53
N SER A 453 1.66 -7.68 7.55
CA SER A 453 1.45 -9.12 7.41
C SER A 453 0.66 -9.66 8.60
N TRP A 454 -0.17 -10.66 8.36
CA TRP A 454 -0.85 -11.40 9.43
C TRP A 454 -0.86 -12.88 9.14
N THR A 455 -1.14 -13.67 10.16
CA THR A 455 -1.29 -15.11 10.04
C THR A 455 -2.68 -15.54 10.46
N PHE A 456 -3.23 -16.52 9.75
CA PHE A 456 -4.41 -17.24 10.18
C PHE A 456 -4.26 -18.71 9.77
N ALA A 457 -4.28 -19.58 10.76
CA ALA A 457 -3.90 -20.98 10.67
C ALA A 457 -2.50 -21.16 10.06
N LYS A 458 -2.41 -21.82 8.91
CA LYS A 458 -1.15 -22.09 8.19
C LYS A 458 -0.88 -21.14 7.03
N ASN A 459 -1.62 -20.05 6.92
CA ASN A 459 -1.46 -19.07 5.86
C ASN A 459 -0.93 -17.76 6.44
N ARG A 460 0.13 -17.25 5.84
CA ARG A 460 0.61 -15.88 6.03
C ARG A 460 0.11 -15.04 4.87
N TYR A 461 -0.59 -13.97 5.21
CA TYR A 461 -0.99 -12.95 4.25
C TYR A 461 -0.01 -11.80 4.34
N VAL A 462 0.47 -11.34 3.19
CA VAL A 462 1.40 -10.22 3.09
C VAL A 462 0.75 -9.17 2.20
N SER A 463 0.27 -8.10 2.82
CA SER A 463 -0.30 -6.94 2.13
C SER A 463 0.80 -5.97 1.75
N MET A 464 0.91 -5.68 0.46
CA MET A 464 1.95 -4.84 -0.12
C MET A 464 1.38 -3.54 -0.69
N ASN A 465 2.07 -2.42 -0.45
CA ASN A 465 1.83 -1.19 -1.18
C ASN A 465 2.58 -1.25 -2.51
N THR A 466 1.88 -1.63 -3.58
CA THR A 466 2.45 -1.63 -4.93
C THR A 466 2.37 -0.27 -5.63
N TYR A 467 1.96 0.79 -4.94
CA TYR A 467 1.96 2.18 -5.43
C TYR A 467 2.93 3.07 -4.64
N GLU A 468 4.05 2.52 -4.17
CA GLU A 468 5.04 3.21 -3.31
C GLU A 468 5.89 4.23 -4.09
N LEU A 469 5.30 4.91 -5.07
CA LEU A 469 5.96 5.90 -5.90
C LEU A 469 6.19 7.22 -5.15
N ARG A 470 7.17 7.98 -5.61
CA ARG A 470 7.46 9.34 -5.14
C ARG A 470 6.29 10.28 -5.38
N GLN A 471 6.13 11.28 -4.52
CA GLN A 471 5.04 12.27 -4.59
C GLN A 471 4.82 12.85 -6.00
N HIS A 472 5.87 13.31 -6.68
CA HIS A 472 5.75 13.88 -8.03
C HIS A 472 5.26 12.88 -9.12
N ARG A 473 5.35 11.56 -8.88
CA ARG A 473 4.76 10.54 -9.75
C ARG A 473 3.28 10.29 -9.45
N ARG A 474 2.83 10.67 -8.25
CA ARG A 474 1.45 10.54 -7.77
C ARG A 474 0.68 11.87 -7.76
N THR A 475 1.32 12.97 -8.20
CA THR A 475 0.78 14.32 -8.09
C THR A 475 -0.21 14.62 -9.22
N GLY A 476 -1.31 15.27 -8.89
CA GLY A 476 -2.37 15.66 -9.83
C GLY A 476 -3.33 16.69 -9.26
N TRP A 477 -4.53 16.77 -9.85
CA TRP A 477 -5.66 17.54 -9.33
C TRP A 477 -6.89 16.64 -9.24
N GLY A 478 -7.36 16.40 -8.02
CA GLY A 478 -8.36 15.36 -7.76
C GLY A 478 -7.84 13.99 -8.21
N MET A 479 -8.68 13.24 -8.90
CA MET A 479 -8.35 11.90 -9.39
C MET A 479 -7.40 11.91 -10.60
N TYR A 480 -7.08 13.08 -11.16
CA TYR A 480 -6.27 13.24 -12.36
C TYR A 480 -4.78 13.34 -12.02
N THR A 481 -4.22 12.21 -11.61
CA THR A 481 -2.78 12.05 -11.38
C THR A 481 -2.01 11.86 -12.69
N VAL A 482 -0.69 12.00 -12.65
CA VAL A 482 0.18 11.77 -13.81
C VAL A 482 0.53 10.30 -14.03
N ASN A 483 0.38 9.42 -13.03
CA ASN A 483 0.56 7.97 -13.17
C ASN A 483 -0.38 7.19 -12.27
N TYR A 484 -0.92 6.09 -12.78
CA TYR A 484 -1.84 5.20 -12.05
C TYR A 484 -1.10 3.94 -11.58
N GLY A 485 -0.05 3.55 -12.28
CA GLY A 485 0.68 2.32 -12.09
C GLY A 485 1.73 2.42 -11.02
N GLY A 486 2.28 1.26 -10.67
CA GLY A 486 2.94 1.06 -9.40
C GLY A 486 4.46 1.07 -9.37
N GLY A 487 4.98 0.92 -8.17
CA GLY A 487 6.38 0.69 -7.82
C GLY A 487 6.46 0.20 -6.37
N VAL A 488 7.47 -0.59 -6.04
CA VAL A 488 7.72 -1.08 -4.68
C VAL A 488 9.15 -0.72 -4.29
N SER A 489 9.33 -0.05 -3.16
CA SER A 489 10.65 0.40 -2.76
C SER A 489 11.52 -0.79 -2.35
N LYS A 490 12.83 -0.60 -2.42
CA LYS A 490 13.78 -1.58 -1.89
C LYS A 490 13.57 -1.84 -0.38
N VAL A 491 13.12 -0.83 0.37
CA VAL A 491 12.81 -0.98 1.81
C VAL A 491 11.70 -2.01 2.01
N GLN A 492 10.62 -1.91 1.22
CA GLN A 492 9.50 -2.84 1.30
C GLN A 492 9.88 -4.22 0.76
N LEU A 493 10.71 -4.33 -0.27
CA LEU A 493 11.19 -5.63 -0.77
C LEU A 493 12.14 -6.33 0.20
N ASP A 494 13.03 -5.60 0.87
CA ASP A 494 13.87 -6.18 1.93
C ASP A 494 13.00 -6.63 3.12
N TRP A 495 11.89 -5.93 3.40
CA TRP A 495 10.89 -6.37 4.37
C TRP A 495 10.17 -7.65 3.92
N LEU A 496 9.74 -7.73 2.66
CA LEU A 496 9.16 -8.93 2.07
C LEU A 496 10.11 -10.13 2.22
N ASP A 497 11.41 -9.94 1.96
CA ASP A 497 12.40 -11.01 2.12
C ASP A 497 12.40 -11.58 3.56
N ARG A 498 12.27 -10.71 4.58
CA ARG A 498 12.14 -11.16 5.99
C ARG A 498 10.81 -11.88 6.24
N GLU A 499 9.71 -11.43 5.65
CA GLU A 499 8.42 -12.12 5.74
C GLU A 499 8.46 -13.53 5.14
N LEU A 500 9.14 -13.69 4.00
CA LEU A 500 9.30 -14.98 3.34
C LEU A 500 10.18 -15.95 4.15
N VAL A 501 11.24 -15.43 4.78
CA VAL A 501 12.04 -16.23 5.72
C VAL A 501 11.21 -16.65 6.93
N ARG A 502 10.40 -15.74 7.51
CA ARG A 502 9.49 -16.06 8.63
C ARG A 502 8.46 -17.13 8.24
N ALA A 503 7.85 -17.01 7.06
CA ALA A 503 6.93 -18.01 6.53
C ALA A 503 7.61 -19.38 6.36
N THR A 504 8.86 -19.39 5.89
CA THR A 504 9.66 -20.61 5.73
C THR A 504 9.93 -21.29 7.07
N VAL A 505 10.38 -20.52 8.07
CA VAL A 505 10.63 -21.02 9.44
C VAL A 505 9.35 -21.56 10.09
N ALA A 506 8.22 -20.87 9.87
CA ALA A 506 6.92 -21.27 10.41
C ALA A 506 6.19 -22.33 9.56
N ALA A 507 6.78 -22.77 8.45
CA ALA A 507 6.19 -23.69 7.47
C ALA A 507 4.79 -23.24 6.97
N GLN A 508 4.62 -21.94 6.73
CA GLN A 508 3.37 -21.32 6.29
C GLN A 508 3.29 -21.24 4.75
N ASP A 509 2.07 -21.26 4.22
CA ASP A 509 1.76 -20.83 2.85
C ASP A 509 1.72 -19.30 2.80
N VAL A 510 2.13 -18.68 1.69
CA VAL A 510 2.12 -17.23 1.53
C VAL A 510 1.11 -16.82 0.46
N VAL A 511 0.17 -15.96 0.88
CA VAL A 511 -0.75 -15.23 0.02
C VAL A 511 -0.25 -13.78 -0.06
N LEU A 512 0.20 -13.37 -1.25
CA LEU A 512 0.51 -11.96 -1.49
C LEU A 512 -0.78 -11.23 -1.86
N VAL A 513 -1.06 -10.14 -1.15
CA VAL A 513 -2.21 -9.27 -1.35
C VAL A 513 -1.67 -7.93 -1.85
N MET A 514 -2.02 -7.55 -3.08
CA MET A 514 -1.51 -6.35 -3.73
C MET A 514 -2.54 -5.76 -4.69
N HIS A 515 -2.34 -4.50 -5.07
CA HIS A 515 -3.23 -3.83 -6.00
C HIS A 515 -2.78 -4.02 -7.46
N HIS A 516 -1.58 -3.56 -7.78
CA HIS A 516 -0.97 -3.68 -9.13
C HIS A 516 -0.35 -5.05 -9.40
N ASP A 517 -0.37 -5.46 -10.66
CA ASP A 517 0.35 -6.62 -11.15
C ASP A 517 1.78 -6.22 -11.63
N PRO A 518 2.84 -6.89 -11.14
CA PRO A 518 4.22 -6.53 -11.46
C PRO A 518 4.69 -6.94 -12.85
N ARG A 519 3.90 -7.74 -13.60
CA ARG A 519 4.27 -8.26 -14.94
C ARG A 519 4.23 -7.23 -16.06
N GLY A 520 3.58 -6.08 -15.81
CA GLY A 520 3.26 -5.12 -16.87
C GLY A 520 2.15 -5.62 -17.78
N GLY A 521 1.41 -4.70 -18.41
CA GLY A 521 0.26 -5.04 -19.23
C GLY A 521 -0.69 -3.87 -19.43
N HIS A 522 -1.84 -4.15 -20.03
CA HIS A 522 -3.01 -3.27 -20.10
C HIS A 522 -4.24 -4.10 -20.55
N LEU A 523 -5.46 -3.75 -20.14
CA LEU A 523 -6.72 -4.46 -20.50
C LEU A 523 -6.68 -5.99 -20.27
N GLY A 524 -6.08 -6.42 -19.15
CA GLY A 524 -5.95 -7.84 -18.82
C GLY A 524 -5.10 -8.65 -19.82
N LYS A 525 -4.20 -7.99 -20.56
CA LYS A 525 -3.17 -8.62 -21.39
C LYS A 525 -1.78 -8.25 -20.89
N ASP A 526 -0.98 -9.26 -20.59
CA ASP A 526 0.45 -9.11 -20.31
C ASP A 526 1.17 -8.82 -21.63
N PHE A 527 1.42 -7.54 -21.93
CA PHE A 527 2.11 -7.19 -23.15
C PHE A 527 3.64 -7.26 -23.05
N GLY A 528 4.16 -7.45 -21.83
CA GLY A 528 5.60 -7.45 -21.58
C GLY A 528 6.25 -6.14 -22.01
N TYR A 529 5.57 -5.00 -21.94
CA TYR A 529 6.21 -3.70 -22.11
C TYR A 529 5.75 -2.77 -20.99
N TYR A 530 6.52 -1.72 -20.74
CA TYR A 530 6.23 -0.73 -19.73
C TYR A 530 6.03 0.62 -20.39
N PHE A 531 4.92 1.29 -20.13
CA PHE A 531 4.82 2.70 -20.50
C PHE A 531 5.75 3.54 -19.61
N PRO A 532 6.35 4.63 -20.14
CA PRO A 532 7.19 5.51 -19.34
C PRO A 532 6.39 6.15 -18.20
N LEU A 533 6.92 6.12 -16.98
CA LEU A 533 6.34 6.93 -15.90
C LEU A 533 6.54 8.43 -16.22
N LEU A 534 5.47 9.20 -16.06
CA LEU A 534 5.44 10.64 -16.32
C LEU A 534 5.92 11.40 -15.08
N ASN A 535 6.73 12.43 -15.29
CA ASN A 535 7.01 13.40 -14.25
C ASN A 535 5.84 14.38 -14.21
N TYR A 536 5.37 14.76 -13.02
CA TYR A 536 4.49 15.91 -12.91
C TYR A 536 5.26 17.18 -13.25
N GLN A 537 4.85 17.85 -14.33
CA GLN A 537 5.40 19.15 -14.72
C GLN A 537 4.44 20.27 -14.32
N SER A 538 3.20 20.22 -14.81
CA SER A 538 2.20 21.25 -14.52
C SER A 538 0.80 20.66 -14.47
N ILE A 539 -0.15 21.41 -13.94
CA ILE A 539 -1.54 20.95 -13.90
C ILE A 539 -2.19 20.86 -15.27
N ALA A 540 -1.69 21.62 -16.26
CA ALA A 540 -2.13 21.48 -17.64
C ALA A 540 -1.94 20.05 -18.16
N GLN A 541 -0.90 19.34 -17.71
CA GLN A 541 -0.67 17.92 -18.04
C GLN A 541 -1.83 17.04 -17.57
N SER A 542 -2.17 17.11 -16.27
CA SER A 542 -3.26 16.33 -15.68
C SER A 542 -4.65 16.72 -16.21
N THR A 543 -4.92 18.02 -16.38
CA THR A 543 -6.24 18.52 -16.78
C THR A 543 -6.49 18.41 -18.29
N LEU A 544 -5.47 18.54 -19.14
CA LEU A 544 -5.61 18.25 -20.57
C LEU A 544 -5.82 16.75 -20.82
N ASN A 545 -5.15 15.87 -20.04
CA ASN A 545 -5.38 14.42 -20.11
C ASN A 545 -6.88 14.11 -19.90
N TYR A 546 -7.48 14.71 -18.88
CA TYR A 546 -8.92 14.57 -18.61
C TYR A 546 -9.81 15.17 -19.70
N LEU A 547 -9.62 16.45 -20.03
CA LEU A 547 -10.50 17.13 -20.99
C LEU A 547 -10.46 16.45 -22.37
N LEU A 548 -9.30 16.00 -22.82
CA LEU A 548 -9.18 15.32 -24.10
C LEU A 548 -9.64 13.86 -24.04
N GLY A 549 -9.35 13.13 -22.95
CA GLY A 549 -9.70 11.71 -22.75
C GLY A 549 -11.18 11.43 -22.49
N GLU A 550 -11.85 12.25 -21.68
CA GLU A 550 -13.22 11.99 -21.20
C GLU A 550 -14.28 12.89 -21.86
N VAL A 551 -13.89 14.08 -22.33
CA VAL A 551 -14.84 15.01 -22.96
C VAL A 551 -14.75 14.95 -24.48
N PHE A 552 -13.56 15.06 -25.07
CA PHE A 552 -13.42 15.15 -26.52
C PHE A 552 -13.29 13.80 -27.25
N LEU A 553 -12.52 12.84 -26.73
CA LEU A 553 -12.35 11.52 -27.33
C LEU A 553 -13.64 10.68 -27.33
N PRO A 554 -14.47 10.63 -26.27
CA PRO A 554 -15.70 9.83 -26.29
C PRO A 554 -16.74 10.40 -27.25
N LEU A 555 -16.74 11.72 -27.50
CA LEU A 555 -17.56 12.38 -28.52
C LEU A 555 -17.23 11.92 -29.95
N ILE A 556 -16.00 11.45 -30.18
CA ILE A 556 -15.52 10.94 -31.48
C ILE A 556 -15.63 9.41 -31.54
N CYS A 557 -15.29 8.71 -30.44
CA CYS A 557 -15.23 7.25 -30.35
C CYS A 557 -16.59 6.58 -30.04
N LYS A 558 -17.59 7.31 -29.53
CA LYS A 558 -19.00 6.83 -29.37
C LYS A 558 -19.90 7.27 -30.53
N ASN A 559 -19.32 7.67 -31.66
CA ASN A 559 -20.10 8.01 -32.83
C ASN A 559 -20.51 6.72 -33.57
N ASP A 560 -21.79 6.37 -33.49
CA ASP A 560 -22.38 5.19 -34.13
C ASP A 560 -22.25 5.18 -35.67
N ASP A 561 -21.90 6.31 -36.29
CA ASP A 561 -21.65 6.42 -37.74
C ASP A 561 -20.25 5.94 -38.17
N LEU A 562 -19.37 5.59 -37.22
CA LEU A 562 -18.03 5.06 -37.49
C LEU A 562 -17.96 3.58 -37.11
N ASP A 563 -17.94 2.71 -38.12
CA ASP A 563 -17.84 1.24 -37.95
C ASP A 563 -16.41 0.84 -37.54
N LEU A 564 -16.11 1.00 -36.25
CA LEU A 564 -14.83 0.63 -35.64
C LEU A 564 -14.88 -0.82 -35.15
N SER A 565 -13.82 -1.59 -35.39
CA SER A 565 -13.70 -2.94 -34.82
C SER A 565 -13.61 -2.88 -33.29
N ILE A 566 -13.82 -4.02 -32.61
CA ILE A 566 -13.67 -4.10 -31.13
C ILE A 566 -12.27 -3.64 -30.71
N GLU A 567 -11.22 -4.05 -31.42
CA GLU A 567 -9.84 -3.61 -31.16
C GLU A 567 -9.63 -2.11 -31.42
N ASP A 568 -10.34 -1.53 -32.40
CA ASP A 568 -10.26 -0.10 -32.68
C ASP A 568 -10.99 0.74 -31.63
N ARG A 569 -12.14 0.28 -31.12
CA ARG A 569 -12.88 0.92 -30.02
C ARG A 569 -12.12 0.84 -28.70
N ASP A 570 -11.52 -0.31 -28.39
CA ASP A 570 -10.64 -0.51 -27.22
C ASP A 570 -9.37 0.37 -27.31
N SER A 571 -8.87 0.66 -28.52
CA SER A 571 -7.73 1.59 -28.72
C SER A 571 -8.11 3.07 -28.62
N CYS A 572 -9.40 3.39 -28.78
CA CYS A 572 -9.92 4.76 -28.89
C CYS A 572 -10.18 5.42 -27.52
N LEU A 573 -10.36 4.61 -26.47
CA LEU A 573 -10.55 5.01 -25.07
C LEU A 573 -9.29 4.76 -24.22
N HIS A 574 -8.12 4.97 -24.81
CA HIS A 574 -6.85 4.77 -24.11
C HIS A 574 -6.59 5.96 -23.17
N ASP A 575 -6.80 5.79 -21.87
CA ASP A 575 -6.51 6.82 -20.86
C ASP A 575 -5.01 7.21 -20.84
N GLY A 576 -4.15 6.39 -21.46
CA GLY A 576 -2.73 6.68 -21.60
C GLY A 576 -1.92 6.22 -20.41
N LEU A 577 -2.53 5.82 -19.32
CA LEU A 577 -1.85 5.84 -18.05
C LEU A 577 -1.28 4.45 -17.81
N GLN A 578 0.00 4.41 -17.45
CA GLN A 578 0.63 3.15 -17.04
C GLN A 578 -0.20 2.66 -15.85
N GLU A 579 -0.98 1.59 -16.00
CA GLU A 579 -1.79 0.97 -14.94
C GLU A 579 -0.97 -0.07 -14.13
N TRP A 580 0.21 -0.43 -14.61
CA TRP A 580 0.99 -1.55 -14.06
C TRP A 580 2.28 -1.06 -13.44
N MET A 581 2.99 -1.90 -12.69
CA MET A 581 4.29 -1.48 -12.17
C MET A 581 5.27 -1.22 -13.32
N GLY A 582 5.85 -0.02 -13.38
CA GLY A 582 6.76 0.41 -14.43
C GLY A 582 8.14 0.79 -13.87
N PRO A 583 9.22 0.66 -14.66
CA PRO A 583 10.53 1.09 -14.24
C PRO A 583 10.56 2.61 -14.12
N ASP A 584 10.98 3.10 -12.96
CA ASP A 584 11.18 4.51 -12.68
C ASP A 584 12.67 4.77 -12.47
N GLU A 585 13.33 5.50 -13.37
CA GLU A 585 14.78 5.70 -13.27
C GLU A 585 15.20 6.24 -11.91
N ASP A 586 14.50 7.24 -11.36
CA ASP A 586 14.95 7.87 -10.13
C ASP A 586 14.68 7.03 -8.88
N PHE A 587 13.59 6.24 -8.85
CA PHE A 587 13.23 5.31 -7.78
C PHE A 587 13.98 3.97 -7.87
N ASP A 588 14.29 3.51 -9.08
CA ASP A 588 14.99 2.26 -9.35
C ASP A 588 16.51 2.44 -9.49
N HIS A 589 17.08 3.62 -9.27
CA HIS A 589 18.52 3.84 -9.40
C HIS A 589 19.25 3.63 -8.05
N GLU A 590 20.26 2.76 -8.06
CA GLU A 590 21.11 2.45 -6.90
C GLU A 590 22.60 2.56 -7.27
N GLY A 591 23.30 3.53 -6.69
CA GLY A 591 24.73 3.72 -6.94
C GLY A 591 25.03 4.01 -8.41
N SER A 592 25.57 3.02 -9.13
CA SER A 592 25.82 3.08 -10.58
C SER A 592 24.97 2.10 -11.40
N GLY A 593 23.95 1.48 -10.79
CA GLY A 593 23.10 0.45 -11.41
C GLY A 593 21.61 0.67 -11.17
N TYR A 594 20.79 -0.29 -11.64
CA TYR A 594 19.32 -0.25 -11.57
C TYR A 594 18.76 -1.44 -10.81
N PHE A 595 17.74 -1.21 -9.98
CA PHE A 595 17.03 -2.18 -9.15
C PHE A 595 15.80 -2.74 -9.89
N LEU A 596 14.98 -1.91 -10.56
CA LEU A 596 13.76 -2.29 -11.31
C LEU A 596 12.72 -3.02 -10.45
N SER A 597 11.99 -2.27 -9.63
CA SER A 597 11.08 -2.77 -8.59
C SER A 597 10.11 -3.88 -9.02
N GLY A 598 9.43 -3.74 -10.18
CA GLY A 598 8.51 -4.77 -10.68
C GLY A 598 9.21 -6.10 -11.02
N VAL A 599 10.41 -6.02 -11.62
CA VAL A 599 11.22 -7.19 -11.97
C VAL A 599 11.73 -7.88 -10.70
N GLU A 600 12.15 -7.11 -9.70
CA GLU A 600 12.64 -7.62 -8.41
C GLU A 600 11.55 -8.31 -7.60
N LEU A 601 10.32 -7.79 -7.64
CA LEU A 601 9.17 -8.45 -7.04
C LEU A 601 8.86 -9.77 -7.75
N LEU A 602 8.87 -9.78 -9.08
CA LEU A 602 8.66 -11.01 -9.86
C LEU A 602 9.69 -12.08 -9.58
N GLN A 603 10.97 -11.72 -9.43
CA GLN A 603 12.02 -12.66 -9.07
C GLN A 603 11.72 -13.34 -7.73
N ARG A 604 11.33 -12.59 -6.70
CA ARG A 604 10.94 -13.14 -5.39
C ARG A 604 9.72 -14.06 -5.50
N ILE A 605 8.70 -13.64 -6.26
CA ILE A 605 7.51 -14.44 -6.53
C ILE A 605 7.88 -15.76 -7.18
N ALA A 606 8.72 -15.71 -8.22
CA ALA A 606 9.08 -16.87 -9.00
C ALA A 606 9.89 -17.88 -8.17
N GLN A 607 10.94 -17.39 -7.47
CA GLN A 607 11.91 -18.17 -6.71
C GLN A 607 11.35 -18.78 -5.43
N ASN A 608 10.39 -18.13 -4.77
CA ASN A 608 9.93 -18.56 -3.46
C ASN A 608 8.74 -19.52 -3.54
N SER A 609 8.96 -20.81 -3.29
CA SER A 609 7.95 -21.87 -3.37
C SER A 609 6.83 -21.79 -2.32
N ARG A 610 6.90 -20.84 -1.37
CA ARG A 610 5.83 -20.53 -0.41
C ARG A 610 4.83 -19.52 -0.94
N ILE A 611 5.19 -18.66 -1.89
CA ILE A 611 4.25 -17.73 -2.52
C ILE A 611 3.37 -18.53 -3.48
N ARG A 612 2.19 -18.97 -3.06
CA ARG A 612 1.34 -19.84 -3.90
C ARG A 612 0.10 -19.17 -4.46
N THR A 613 -0.24 -17.99 -3.95
CA THR A 613 -1.37 -17.20 -4.43
C THR A 613 -1.01 -15.72 -4.45
N LEU A 614 -1.30 -15.07 -5.57
CA LEU A 614 -1.35 -13.62 -5.73
C LEU A 614 -2.82 -13.19 -5.81
N LEU A 615 -3.24 -12.29 -4.94
CA LEU A 615 -4.54 -11.62 -5.00
C LEU A 615 -4.33 -10.18 -5.47
N ILE A 616 -4.89 -9.84 -6.62
CA ILE A 616 -4.64 -8.59 -7.35
C ILE A 616 -5.96 -7.80 -7.52
N GLY A 617 -5.91 -6.48 -7.34
CA GLY A 617 -7.03 -5.55 -7.53
C GLY A 617 -7.06 -4.96 -8.95
N HIS A 618 -6.95 -3.63 -9.08
CA HIS A 618 -6.70 -2.72 -10.23
C HIS A 618 -7.39 -2.96 -11.59
N ALA A 619 -7.52 -4.21 -12.04
CA ALA A 619 -7.89 -4.54 -13.41
C ALA A 619 -9.41 -4.49 -13.68
N HIS A 620 -10.23 -4.20 -12.67
CA HIS A 620 -11.70 -4.15 -12.76
C HIS A 620 -12.30 -5.38 -13.48
N LEU A 621 -11.68 -6.55 -13.36
CA LEU A 621 -12.08 -7.77 -14.07
C LEU A 621 -11.82 -9.00 -13.21
N ASN A 622 -12.63 -10.04 -13.38
CA ASN A 622 -12.36 -11.34 -12.79
C ASN A 622 -11.44 -12.12 -13.72
N SER A 623 -10.30 -12.54 -13.20
CA SER A 623 -9.44 -13.46 -13.93
C SER A 623 -8.77 -14.44 -13.00
N LEU A 624 -8.45 -15.58 -13.57
CA LEU A 624 -7.69 -16.61 -12.90
C LEU A 624 -6.59 -17.07 -13.83
N GLU A 625 -5.37 -17.20 -13.33
CA GLU A 625 -4.29 -17.88 -14.02
C GLU A 625 -3.71 -18.93 -13.07
N MET A 626 -3.40 -20.09 -13.63
CA MET A 626 -2.66 -21.14 -12.93
C MET A 626 -1.36 -21.37 -13.68
N LYS A 627 -0.25 -21.18 -12.98
CA LYS A 627 1.10 -21.36 -13.51
C LYS A 627 1.77 -22.53 -12.79
N GLN A 628 2.49 -23.34 -13.55
CA GLN A 628 3.26 -24.50 -13.12
C GLN A 628 4.76 -24.28 -13.32
N SER A 629 5.58 -25.17 -12.76
CA SER A 629 7.03 -25.16 -12.94
C SER A 629 7.38 -25.10 -14.43
N GLY A 630 8.20 -24.11 -14.81
CA GLY A 630 8.60 -23.89 -16.20
C GLY A 630 7.59 -23.08 -17.02
N ASP A 631 6.46 -22.64 -16.48
CA ASP A 631 5.57 -21.73 -17.20
C ASP A 631 6.09 -20.30 -17.19
N ALA A 632 5.83 -19.57 -18.28
CA ALA A 632 6.19 -18.16 -18.35
C ALA A 632 5.38 -17.32 -17.34
N LEU A 633 6.10 -16.60 -16.48
CA LEU A 633 5.56 -15.57 -15.60
C LEU A 633 5.58 -14.20 -16.25
N VAL A 634 6.56 -13.94 -17.11
CA VAL A 634 6.62 -12.76 -17.96
C VAL A 634 6.90 -13.18 -19.40
N PRO A 635 6.49 -12.38 -20.40
CA PRO A 635 6.83 -12.66 -21.78
C PRO A 635 8.34 -12.84 -21.97
N ASN A 636 8.73 -13.77 -22.87
CA ASN A 636 10.12 -14.15 -23.11
C ASN A 636 11.05 -12.97 -23.50
N ARG A 637 10.46 -11.85 -23.90
CA ARG A 637 11.10 -10.56 -24.11
C ARG A 637 10.19 -9.49 -23.51
N ILE A 638 10.76 -8.62 -22.69
CA ILE A 638 10.17 -7.30 -22.49
C ILE A 638 10.32 -6.60 -23.84
N ALA A 639 9.22 -6.29 -24.52
CA ALA A 639 9.21 -6.01 -25.94
C ALA A 639 10.07 -4.79 -26.29
N LEU A 640 11.08 -4.99 -27.15
CA LEU A 640 11.91 -3.93 -27.77
C LEU A 640 12.02 -4.13 -29.29
N ASP A 641 11.31 -5.11 -29.87
CA ASP A 641 11.32 -5.33 -31.32
C ASP A 641 10.54 -4.24 -32.06
N ASP A 642 10.85 -4.04 -33.34
CA ASP A 642 10.29 -2.95 -34.15
C ASP A 642 8.77 -2.99 -34.24
N LYS A 643 8.15 -4.17 -34.15
CA LYS A 643 6.69 -4.32 -34.24
C LYS A 643 6.02 -3.83 -32.96
N SER A 644 6.53 -4.21 -31.80
CA SER A 644 6.04 -3.71 -30.51
C SER A 644 6.34 -2.23 -30.31
N ASN A 645 7.51 -1.75 -30.77
CA ASN A 645 7.83 -0.32 -30.77
C ASN A 645 6.85 0.49 -31.62
N ALA A 646 6.54 0.03 -32.85
CA ALA A 646 5.55 0.69 -33.71
C ALA A 646 4.14 0.69 -33.06
N ARG A 647 3.81 -0.37 -32.31
CA ARG A 647 2.55 -0.42 -31.55
C ARG A 647 2.53 0.55 -30.37
N ILE A 648 3.62 0.65 -29.61
CA ILE A 648 3.75 1.64 -28.53
C ILE A 648 3.67 3.06 -29.10
N GLU A 649 4.38 3.33 -30.20
CA GLU A 649 4.33 4.61 -30.88
C GLU A 649 2.92 4.92 -31.39
N ALA A 650 2.19 3.93 -31.89
CA ALA A 650 0.77 4.08 -32.26
C ALA A 650 -0.15 4.35 -31.07
N LEU A 651 0.06 3.69 -29.91
CA LEU A 651 -0.71 3.92 -28.69
C LEU A 651 -0.41 5.30 -28.07
N GLU A 652 0.86 5.74 -28.08
CA GLU A 652 1.26 7.09 -27.67
C GLU A 652 0.77 8.15 -28.68
N LEU A 653 0.68 7.83 -29.97
CA LEU A 653 0.05 8.68 -31.00
C LEU A 653 -1.46 8.83 -30.79
N ALA A 654 -2.13 7.76 -30.35
CA ALA A 654 -3.55 7.77 -30.01
C ALA A 654 -3.83 8.61 -28.75
N ASN A 655 -2.83 8.80 -27.87
CA ASN A 655 -2.89 9.72 -26.74
C ASN A 655 -1.94 10.93 -26.92
N PRO A 656 -2.34 11.94 -27.73
CA PRO A 656 -1.49 13.08 -28.08
C PRO A 656 -1.08 13.93 -26.86
N VAL A 657 -1.80 13.85 -25.74
CA VAL A 657 -1.52 14.63 -24.53
C VAL A 657 -0.41 14.00 -23.70
N ARG A 658 -0.47 12.68 -23.50
CA ARG A 658 0.61 11.92 -22.88
C ARG A 658 1.88 12.05 -23.69
N ARG A 659 1.78 11.90 -25.02
CA ARG A 659 2.90 12.12 -25.92
C ARG A 659 3.49 13.52 -25.76
N PHE A 660 2.65 14.55 -25.71
CA PHE A 660 3.10 15.93 -25.48
C PHE A 660 3.80 16.09 -24.12
N ALA A 661 3.23 15.56 -23.04
CA ALA A 661 3.80 15.62 -21.70
C ALA A 661 5.16 14.91 -21.61
N TRP A 662 5.28 13.76 -22.29
CA TRP A 662 6.50 12.98 -22.31
C TRP A 662 7.56 13.56 -23.26
N GLU A 663 7.18 14.06 -24.44
CA GLU A 663 8.09 14.71 -25.40
C GLU A 663 8.72 15.98 -24.82
N ASN A 664 8.01 16.68 -23.92
CA ASN A 664 8.46 17.92 -23.27
C ASN A 664 9.09 17.70 -21.86
N GLY A 665 9.30 16.45 -21.47
CA GLY A 665 9.64 15.98 -20.11
C GLY A 665 10.91 16.52 -19.42
N ASP A 666 11.91 17.02 -20.17
CA ASP A 666 13.28 17.29 -19.68
C ASP A 666 13.69 18.77 -19.65
N ALA A 667 12.79 19.71 -19.92
CA ALA A 667 13.11 21.14 -20.05
C ALA A 667 13.76 21.81 -18.80
N THR A 668 13.96 21.08 -17.70
CA THR A 668 14.17 21.63 -16.36
C THR A 668 15.39 21.08 -15.63
N ARG A 669 16.13 20.10 -16.18
CA ARG A 669 17.41 19.66 -15.57
C ARG A 669 18.55 20.65 -15.79
N GLU A 670 18.47 21.50 -16.81
CA GLU A 670 19.41 22.59 -17.08
C GLU A 670 18.62 23.87 -17.36
N GLY A 671 18.73 24.88 -16.48
CA GLY A 671 17.92 26.10 -16.49
C GLY A 671 18.12 27.03 -17.69
N SER A 672 17.91 26.56 -18.92
CA SER A 672 17.87 27.41 -20.11
C SER A 672 16.69 27.09 -21.02
N ARG A 673 15.84 28.09 -21.28
CA ARG A 673 14.77 28.06 -22.29
C ARG A 673 15.26 27.71 -23.71
N ALA A 674 16.57 27.76 -23.97
CA ALA A 674 17.18 27.47 -25.26
C ALA A 674 17.36 25.97 -25.54
N ALA A 675 17.40 25.11 -24.52
CA ALA A 675 17.49 23.65 -24.69
C ALA A 675 16.13 23.00 -25.06
N ILE A 676 15.02 23.71 -24.80
CA ILE A 676 13.64 23.25 -25.00
C ILE A 676 13.34 22.90 -26.47
N ALA A 677 14.07 23.50 -27.43
CA ALA A 677 13.89 23.22 -28.86
C ALA A 677 14.70 22.00 -29.36
N ALA A 678 15.62 21.43 -28.56
CA ALA A 678 16.66 20.54 -29.08
C ALA A 678 16.47 19.03 -28.81
N THR A 679 15.56 18.60 -27.93
CA THR A 679 15.36 17.16 -27.64
C THR A 679 13.90 16.78 -27.53
N LYS A 680 13.20 16.67 -28.67
CA LYS A 680 11.99 15.84 -28.72
C LYS A 680 12.37 14.42 -28.34
N ARG A 681 11.89 13.91 -27.20
CA ARG A 681 12.05 12.49 -26.84
C ARG A 681 11.26 11.65 -27.84
N THR A 682 11.91 10.72 -28.53
CA THR A 682 11.21 9.72 -29.37
C THR A 682 11.06 8.41 -28.60
N VAL A 683 10.14 7.53 -29.02
CA VAL A 683 10.01 6.18 -28.45
C VAL A 683 11.33 5.43 -28.56
N ALA A 684 12.06 5.65 -29.66
CA ALA A 684 13.42 5.15 -29.82
C ALA A 684 14.40 5.69 -28.76
N ALA A 685 14.40 6.98 -28.43
CA ALA A 685 15.32 7.55 -27.44
C ALA A 685 15.00 7.16 -25.99
N TRP A 686 13.73 6.92 -25.66
CA TRP A 686 13.35 6.31 -24.37
C TRP A 686 13.73 4.83 -24.33
N ARG A 687 13.46 4.09 -25.41
CA ARG A 687 13.88 2.70 -25.57
C ARG A 687 15.40 2.56 -25.40
N ASP A 688 16.19 3.42 -26.02
CA ASP A 688 17.65 3.39 -25.93
C ASP A 688 18.14 3.69 -24.49
N ARG A 689 17.31 4.35 -23.65
CA ARG A 689 17.57 4.55 -22.22
C ARG A 689 17.09 3.38 -21.36
N LEU A 690 15.92 2.82 -21.65
CA LEU A 690 15.38 1.69 -20.92
C LEU A 690 16.13 0.39 -21.23
N ALA A 691 16.58 0.22 -22.48
CA ALA A 691 17.29 -0.98 -22.94
C ALA A 691 18.53 -1.31 -22.10
N PRO A 692 19.44 -0.38 -21.73
CA PRO A 692 20.53 -0.68 -20.81
C PRO A 692 20.08 -0.92 -19.36
N MET A 693 18.99 -0.28 -18.88
CA MET A 693 18.43 -0.56 -17.55
C MET A 693 17.91 -2.00 -17.47
N LEU A 694 17.08 -2.36 -18.44
CA LEU A 694 16.59 -3.71 -18.61
C LEU A 694 17.77 -4.64 -18.86
N ALA A 695 18.69 -4.37 -19.79
CA ALA A 695 19.83 -5.25 -20.06
C ALA A 695 20.70 -5.46 -18.82
N ALA A 696 21.00 -4.45 -18.02
CA ALA A 696 21.78 -4.63 -16.79
C ALA A 696 21.16 -5.67 -15.83
N ARG A 697 19.84 -5.84 -15.85
CA ARG A 697 19.11 -6.83 -15.03
C ARG A 697 18.62 -8.06 -15.81
N THR A 698 18.53 -7.98 -17.13
CA THR A 698 17.94 -8.99 -18.02
C THR A 698 18.96 -9.65 -18.96
N SER A 699 20.15 -9.08 -19.16
CA SER A 699 21.22 -9.53 -20.08
C SER A 699 22.28 -10.41 -19.41
N GLN A 700 22.16 -10.67 -18.10
CA GLN A 700 22.65 -11.93 -17.52
C GLN A 700 21.64 -13.09 -17.75
N GLU A 701 20.73 -12.89 -18.72
CA GLU A 701 19.51 -13.65 -19.02
C GLU A 701 18.55 -13.62 -17.83
N MET A 702 17.43 -12.88 -17.88
CA MET A 702 16.37 -12.90 -16.84
C MET A 702 16.27 -14.31 -16.23
N PRO A 703 16.84 -14.57 -15.04
CA PRO A 703 17.03 -15.96 -14.65
C PRO A 703 15.70 -16.64 -14.33
N GLN A 704 14.66 -15.85 -14.04
CA GLN A 704 13.33 -16.30 -13.66
C GLN A 704 12.24 -15.66 -14.56
N LYS A 705 12.31 -15.91 -15.88
CA LYS A 705 11.17 -15.71 -16.81
C LYS A 705 10.06 -16.71 -16.58
N MET A 706 10.49 -17.85 -16.07
CA MET A 706 9.65 -18.98 -15.77
C MET A 706 9.41 -19.02 -14.28
N LEU A 707 8.27 -19.60 -13.91
CA LEU A 707 8.01 -20.00 -12.56
C LEU A 707 8.94 -21.19 -12.23
N ASP A 708 9.98 -20.97 -11.44
CA ASP A 708 10.95 -22.01 -11.09
C ASP A 708 11.38 -21.90 -9.63
N ALA A 709 11.41 -23.03 -8.92
CA ALA A 709 11.82 -23.06 -7.52
C ALA A 709 13.32 -23.34 -7.42
N ASP A 710 14.05 -22.54 -6.66
CA ASP A 710 15.50 -22.75 -6.49
C ASP A 710 15.84 -24.09 -5.80
N ASP A 711 14.87 -24.73 -5.14
CA ASP A 711 15.02 -26.03 -4.48
C ASP A 711 14.81 -27.25 -5.41
N GLY A 712 14.48 -27.02 -6.68
CA GLY A 712 14.20 -28.07 -7.67
C GLY A 712 12.90 -28.85 -7.41
N GLY A 713 12.05 -28.37 -6.50
CA GLY A 713 10.74 -28.94 -6.21
C GLY A 713 9.64 -28.48 -7.18
N PRO A 714 8.47 -29.15 -7.18
CA PRO A 714 7.34 -28.72 -7.99
C PRO A 714 6.84 -27.34 -7.55
N ARG A 715 6.69 -26.44 -8.52
CA ARG A 715 6.23 -25.07 -8.34
C ARG A 715 4.84 -24.87 -8.95
N GLU A 716 3.98 -24.17 -8.23
CA GLU A 716 2.66 -23.72 -8.68
C GLU A 716 2.42 -22.27 -8.24
N LEU A 717 1.64 -21.50 -8.98
CA LEU A 717 1.22 -20.16 -8.60
C LEU A 717 -0.20 -19.89 -9.13
N ALA A 718 -1.11 -19.53 -8.23
CA ALA A 718 -2.42 -18.99 -8.61
C ALA A 718 -2.33 -17.47 -8.67
N ILE A 719 -2.73 -16.87 -9.78
CA ILE A 719 -2.86 -15.41 -9.91
C ILE A 719 -4.34 -15.10 -10.09
N VAL A 720 -4.91 -14.37 -9.14
CA VAL A 720 -6.35 -14.18 -9.03
C VAL A 720 -6.68 -12.69 -9.00
N ARG A 721 -7.52 -12.26 -9.94
CA ARG A 721 -8.17 -10.94 -9.96
C ARG A 721 -9.65 -11.13 -9.71
N LEU A 722 -10.22 -10.32 -8.83
CA LEU A 722 -11.51 -10.59 -8.21
C LEU A 722 -12.48 -9.43 -8.44
N THR A 723 -13.73 -9.66 -8.06
CA THR A 723 -14.87 -8.82 -8.40
C THR A 723 -14.69 -7.40 -7.82
N SER A 724 -14.74 -6.38 -8.69
CA SER A 724 -14.77 -4.98 -8.26
C SER A 724 -16.05 -4.73 -7.45
N ASN A 725 -15.97 -3.91 -6.42
CA ASN A 725 -17.12 -3.52 -5.62
C ASN A 725 -17.84 -2.27 -6.12
N ALA A 726 -17.27 -1.60 -7.11
CA ALA A 726 -17.89 -0.50 -7.82
C ALA A 726 -18.52 -1.00 -9.14
N ASP A 727 -19.60 -0.35 -9.57
CA ASP A 727 -20.19 -0.55 -10.91
C ASP A 727 -19.41 0.26 -11.95
N LEU A 728 -18.12 -0.10 -12.09
CA LEU A 728 -17.14 0.53 -12.97
C LEU A 728 -16.48 -0.47 -13.92
N SER A 729 -16.92 -1.73 -13.89
CA SER A 729 -16.40 -2.77 -14.78
C SER A 729 -17.22 -2.88 -16.07
N ASP A 730 -16.50 -2.96 -17.19
CA ASP A 730 -17.08 -3.33 -18.48
C ASP A 730 -17.32 -4.85 -18.61
N GLU A 731 -16.72 -5.67 -17.75
CA GLU A 731 -16.95 -7.12 -17.72
C GLU A 731 -18.41 -7.42 -17.33
N LYS A 732 -19.03 -8.40 -18.00
CA LYS A 732 -20.43 -8.79 -17.77
C LYS A 732 -20.59 -10.24 -17.37
N TYR A 733 -21.57 -10.50 -16.50
CA TYR A 733 -22.15 -11.84 -16.30
C TYR A 733 -23.57 -11.85 -16.87
N GLY A 734 -23.78 -12.60 -17.95
CA GLY A 734 -25.01 -12.48 -18.73
C GLY A 734 -25.20 -11.06 -19.27
N ALA A 735 -26.20 -10.34 -18.76
CA ALA A 735 -26.48 -8.95 -19.11
C ALA A 735 -26.11 -7.95 -18.00
N GLN A 736 -25.66 -8.42 -16.83
CA GLN A 736 -25.39 -7.60 -15.66
C GLN A 736 -23.92 -7.16 -15.64
N SER A 737 -23.69 -5.93 -15.15
CA SER A 737 -22.34 -5.48 -14.78
C SER A 737 -21.76 -6.37 -13.70
N MET A 738 -20.46 -6.61 -13.81
CA MET A 738 -19.71 -7.32 -12.81
C MET A 738 -19.35 -6.35 -11.67
N TYR A 739 -20.22 -6.26 -10.67
CA TYR A 739 -19.86 -5.67 -9.38
C TYR A 739 -20.33 -6.56 -8.22
N GLY A 740 -19.50 -6.64 -7.18
CA GLY A 740 -19.75 -7.47 -6.00
C GLY A 740 -18.51 -7.77 -5.18
N TYR A 741 -18.34 -9.05 -4.81
CA TYR A 741 -17.25 -9.51 -3.96
C TYR A 741 -16.99 -11.01 -4.18
N SER A 742 -15.92 -11.53 -3.59
CA SER A 742 -15.55 -12.94 -3.71
C SER A 742 -15.38 -13.61 -2.36
N VAL A 743 -15.71 -14.91 -2.29
CA VAL A 743 -15.42 -15.77 -1.14
C VAL A 743 -14.23 -16.66 -1.49
N LEU A 744 -13.15 -16.51 -0.75
CA LEU A 744 -11.95 -17.34 -0.84
C LEU A 744 -12.11 -18.55 0.06
N HIS A 745 -11.96 -19.75 -0.49
CA HIS A 745 -12.03 -21.00 0.27
C HIS A 745 -10.63 -21.53 0.53
N VAL A 746 -10.21 -21.45 1.78
CA VAL A 746 -8.96 -22.04 2.25
C VAL A 746 -9.25 -23.43 2.77
N ASN A 747 -8.74 -24.44 2.08
CA ASN A 747 -8.96 -25.84 2.44
C ASN A 747 -7.75 -26.70 2.08
N LYS A 748 -7.74 -27.95 2.52
CA LYS A 748 -6.72 -28.93 2.19
C LYS A 748 -7.17 -29.75 0.96
N GLN A 749 -6.42 -29.66 -0.13
CA GLN A 749 -6.44 -30.73 -1.12
C GLN A 749 -5.79 -31.99 -0.52
N ALA A 750 -6.15 -33.18 -1.00
CA ALA A 750 -5.78 -34.46 -0.39
C ALA A 750 -4.28 -34.54 -0.02
N GLY A 751 -3.97 -34.56 1.29
CA GLY A 751 -2.61 -34.64 1.82
C GLY A 751 -1.79 -33.33 1.81
N GLY A 752 -2.37 -32.21 1.40
CA GLY A 752 -1.69 -30.92 1.24
C GLY A 752 -1.86 -29.94 2.41
N VAL A 753 -0.99 -28.91 2.42
CA VAL A 753 -1.11 -27.71 3.29
C VAL A 753 -2.35 -26.90 2.89
N PRO A 754 -3.17 -26.42 3.86
CA PRO A 754 -4.35 -25.63 3.54
C PRO A 754 -3.93 -24.32 2.86
N ARG A 755 -4.63 -23.98 1.78
CA ARG A 755 -4.37 -22.80 0.95
C ARG A 755 -5.66 -22.43 0.20
N ILE A 756 -5.69 -21.27 -0.44
CA ILE A 756 -6.85 -20.86 -1.25
C ILE A 756 -6.99 -21.83 -2.43
N ASN A 757 -8.03 -22.66 -2.47
CA ASN A 757 -8.21 -23.64 -3.54
C ASN A 757 -9.50 -23.45 -4.33
N ARG A 758 -10.40 -22.59 -3.86
CA ARG A 758 -11.64 -22.28 -4.57
C ARG A 758 -12.00 -20.82 -4.36
N VAL A 759 -12.68 -20.25 -5.34
CA VAL A 759 -13.21 -18.89 -5.30
C VAL A 759 -14.69 -18.95 -5.66
N THR A 760 -15.54 -18.40 -4.80
CA THR A 760 -16.95 -18.16 -5.13
C THR A 760 -17.13 -16.70 -5.52
N TYR A 761 -17.67 -16.46 -6.70
CA TYR A 761 -17.99 -15.11 -7.17
C TYR A 761 -19.42 -14.73 -6.76
N MET A 762 -19.55 -13.62 -6.04
CA MET A 762 -20.83 -13.04 -5.63
C MET A 762 -21.03 -11.75 -6.43
N ILE A 763 -22.07 -11.68 -7.25
CA ILE A 763 -22.38 -10.48 -8.04
C ILE A 763 -23.69 -9.87 -7.57
N ASN A 764 -23.85 -8.58 -7.75
CA ASN A 764 -25.12 -7.93 -7.47
C ASN A 764 -26.16 -8.31 -8.55
N ALA A 765 -27.30 -8.82 -8.09
CA ALA A 765 -28.41 -9.25 -8.94
C ALA A 765 -29.45 -8.14 -9.20
N GLY A 766 -29.23 -6.94 -8.65
CA GLY A 766 -30.16 -5.83 -8.57
C GLY A 766 -30.80 -5.72 -7.18
N SER A 767 -31.41 -4.56 -6.88
CA SER A 767 -32.17 -4.32 -5.64
C SER A 767 -31.40 -4.58 -4.33
N SER A 768 -30.07 -4.42 -4.32
CA SER A 768 -29.17 -4.73 -3.19
C SER A 768 -29.08 -6.22 -2.82
N GLU A 769 -29.49 -7.12 -3.70
CA GLU A 769 -29.31 -8.57 -3.56
C GLU A 769 -28.01 -9.01 -4.26
N PHE A 770 -27.32 -9.98 -3.68
CA PHE A 770 -26.10 -10.56 -4.26
C PHE A 770 -26.30 -12.06 -4.46
N ASP A 771 -26.15 -12.49 -5.71
CA ASP A 771 -26.28 -13.88 -6.11
C ASP A 771 -24.91 -14.53 -6.23
N GLN A 772 -24.85 -15.80 -5.84
CA GLN A 772 -23.72 -16.65 -6.15
C GLN A 772 -23.74 -17.00 -7.64
N VAL A 773 -22.70 -16.57 -8.38
CA VAL A 773 -22.51 -16.94 -9.78
C VAL A 773 -22.05 -18.39 -9.91
N ALA A 774 -20.87 -18.66 -9.34
CA ALA A 774 -20.22 -19.95 -9.43
C ALA A 774 -19.16 -20.08 -8.34
N THR A 775 -18.83 -21.32 -7.99
CA THR A 775 -17.60 -21.63 -7.25
C THR A 775 -16.63 -22.32 -8.19
N VAL A 776 -15.48 -21.70 -8.40
CA VAL A 776 -14.43 -22.15 -9.30
C VAL A 776 -13.31 -22.77 -8.48
N ASP A 777 -12.87 -23.95 -8.88
CA ASP A 777 -11.70 -24.60 -8.29
C ASP A 777 -10.42 -24.06 -8.93
N LEU A 778 -9.43 -23.78 -8.10
CA LEU A 778 -8.07 -23.50 -8.53
C LEU A 778 -7.37 -24.83 -8.77
N ASP A 779 -7.38 -25.31 -10.01
CA ASP A 779 -6.66 -26.53 -10.37
C ASP A 779 -5.15 -26.29 -10.32
N ARG A 780 -4.58 -26.58 -9.15
CA ARG A 780 -3.16 -26.44 -8.84
C ARG A 780 -2.26 -27.44 -9.55
N THR A 781 -2.82 -28.35 -10.35
CA THR A 781 -2.07 -29.33 -11.15
C THR A 781 -2.02 -28.98 -12.64
N ALA A 782 -2.79 -27.98 -13.07
CA ALA A 782 -2.88 -27.56 -14.45
C ALA A 782 -2.24 -26.18 -14.68
N SER A 783 -1.88 -25.91 -15.93
CA SER A 783 -1.48 -24.60 -16.42
C SER A 783 -2.57 -24.03 -17.31
N PHE A 784 -2.95 -22.78 -17.08
CA PHE A 784 -3.82 -22.04 -17.98
C PHE A 784 -3.73 -20.53 -17.76
N ASP A 785 -3.84 -19.79 -18.86
CA ASP A 785 -3.88 -18.33 -18.87
C ASP A 785 -5.30 -17.77 -18.67
N SER A 786 -5.40 -16.48 -18.41
CA SER A 786 -6.63 -15.75 -18.05
C SER A 786 -7.76 -15.90 -19.08
N ARG A 787 -7.42 -16.02 -20.37
CA ARG A 787 -8.38 -16.14 -21.48
C ARG A 787 -8.42 -17.52 -22.12
N ALA A 788 -7.76 -18.52 -21.53
CA ALA A 788 -7.77 -19.87 -22.09
C ALA A 788 -9.19 -20.44 -22.13
N PRO A 789 -9.63 -21.11 -23.20
CA PRO A 789 -10.99 -21.71 -23.24
C PRO A 789 -11.24 -22.73 -22.14
N THR A 790 -10.19 -23.34 -21.61
CA THR A 790 -10.23 -24.28 -20.47
C THR A 790 -10.29 -23.60 -19.11
N ASN A 791 -10.10 -22.27 -19.06
CA ASN A 791 -10.13 -21.52 -17.82
C ASN A 791 -11.57 -21.37 -17.32
N PRO A 792 -11.90 -21.90 -16.12
CA PRO A 792 -13.24 -21.86 -15.60
C PRO A 792 -13.76 -20.44 -15.34
N ALA A 793 -12.90 -19.48 -14.98
CA ALA A 793 -13.32 -18.09 -14.80
C ALA A 793 -13.66 -17.43 -16.15
N ALA A 794 -12.86 -17.67 -17.19
CA ALA A 794 -13.09 -17.13 -18.54
C ALA A 794 -14.38 -17.62 -19.20
N GLN A 795 -14.92 -18.76 -18.75
CA GLN A 795 -16.19 -19.30 -19.23
C GLN A 795 -17.41 -18.62 -18.59
N LEU A 796 -17.23 -17.95 -17.45
CA LEU A 796 -18.31 -17.31 -16.70
C LEU A 796 -18.56 -15.88 -17.17
N PHE A 797 -17.48 -15.16 -17.44
CA PHE A 797 -17.53 -13.72 -17.68
C PHE A 797 -17.27 -13.36 -19.14
N LYS A 798 -18.02 -12.37 -19.62
CA LYS A 798 -17.80 -11.76 -20.93
C LYS A 798 -16.94 -10.53 -20.76
N TRP A 799 -15.74 -10.62 -21.34
CA TRP A 799 -14.73 -9.56 -21.36
C TRP A 799 -14.97 -8.60 -22.52
#